data_AF-A0A2M9HG16-F1
#
_entry.id   AF-A0A2M9HG16-F1
#
_cell.length_a   1.000
_cell.length_b   1.000
_cell.length_c   1.000
_cell.angle_alpha   90.00
_cell.angle_beta   90.00
_cell.angle_gamma   90.00
#
_symmetry.space_group_name_H-M   'P 1'
#
loop_
_entity.id
_entity.type
_entity.pdbx_description
1 polymer ?
#
loop_
_entity_poly.entity_id
_entity_poly.type
_entity_poly.pdbx_seq_one_letter_code
_entity_poly.pdbx_strand_id
1 'polypeptide(L)'
;MADAIAAAQAGQTVVITANTDEHVSIDKKLNITADKGVSFAGTLTFNKGADGSSVKGVTFDRPAAGAEGTFNAVALESVTNVTVSGNVFNSPSALFQGKEWQYNGVWVRGSANFTIADNEFNLGRLNDTNGTGTVAADSNSNQAVNLVGWGNNNIHDVTIKGNQVTVTAPAADATRSGSIQLLIAMGNSSTEGKYGIQNVTVEGNTYNGAADSANARFAGLANVKGIRFVGNTVSNAAGGIFQSIWQGSTSSSDDVSISADTYTSVQKPFAVNTNEAVGALLTDASGKTTSYGWIADAVKAANAQDGATITVLKNVSNHSQYTFNTKVTFTAAQPGLTFNGSIRLKASGSKVSNLGFLIDNNDLVFKDGKLQSGSVQQSVIVSNGAKDVEITGNTFSIPSVYKGQVDFQPSSIWLEQGVSGTNIHDNTFKLGRSHYNSAVGINFVGGTTPIADTTVNNNTVTFTKDAPNVTSGSAMFVVANGNTDGKYGVQGITASGNVVDGTALPNKSYAVAISDVKGLHLTDNKVTGTYMALSYSSWQGKTSASTDIVLKKNALKDNTADVYFNPLFNTGKMTSRDVVYGSGADANVIVRSTYEAKAPYVNGLAFAGWYTDSTLSKPAQQGSKDVVAYLIPVEQAYKIQFLGGSLRVDTPQVKDTANLRFSYRTKMLGKNLQYQSAGWSYTIPGINNFDATAKNPYTDTEGYTVNNLVLTNVPKDQYDTAIRVRMSLTYKTPDGTSVTVFDPVEQSRSVNQVAKAIVQDGTVSGVVKDYAQGLLDVSAALR
;
A
#
# COMPACT_ATOMS: atom_id res chain seq x y z
N MET A 1 -48.27 -11.95 -47.18
CA MET A 1 -48.34 -11.70 -45.73
C MET A 1 -49.28 -10.54 -45.40
N ALA A 2 -49.18 -9.41 -46.11
CA ALA A 2 -50.00 -8.21 -45.86
C ALA A 2 -51.52 -8.50 -45.80
N ASP A 3 -52.06 -9.28 -46.75
CA ASP A 3 -53.49 -9.63 -46.77
C ASP A 3 -53.92 -10.43 -45.53
N ALA A 4 -53.06 -11.31 -45.02
CA ALA A 4 -53.34 -12.10 -43.82
C ALA A 4 -53.38 -11.20 -42.57
N ILE A 5 -52.47 -10.22 -42.47
CA ILE A 5 -52.47 -9.20 -41.40
C ILE A 5 -53.73 -8.33 -41.49
N ALA A 6 -54.14 -7.93 -42.69
CA ALA A 6 -55.34 -7.14 -42.90
C ALA A 6 -56.61 -7.91 -42.47
N ALA A 7 -56.69 -9.20 -42.81
CA ALA A 7 -57.80 -10.07 -42.47
C ALA A 7 -57.85 -10.49 -40.98
N ALA A 8 -56.69 -10.55 -40.30
CA ALA A 8 -56.61 -10.96 -38.91
C ALA A 8 -57.29 -9.94 -37.96
N GLN A 9 -58.03 -10.49 -37.00
CA GLN A 9 -58.58 -9.73 -35.87
C GLN A 9 -57.54 -9.60 -34.75
N ALA A 10 -57.70 -8.57 -33.90
CA ALA A 10 -56.81 -8.35 -32.77
C ALA A 10 -56.75 -9.58 -31.84
N GLY A 11 -55.55 -9.98 -31.46
CA GLY A 11 -55.25 -11.15 -30.64
C GLY A 11 -55.07 -12.46 -31.42
N GLN A 12 -55.35 -12.48 -32.73
CA GLN A 12 -55.18 -13.67 -33.56
C GLN A 12 -53.71 -13.92 -33.93
N THR A 13 -53.45 -15.14 -34.39
CA THR A 13 -52.15 -15.57 -34.88
C THR A 13 -52.11 -15.55 -36.40
N VAL A 14 -51.05 -14.96 -36.97
CA VAL A 14 -50.71 -15.04 -38.39
C VAL A 14 -49.50 -15.95 -38.54
N VAL A 15 -49.64 -17.01 -39.35
CA VAL A 15 -48.59 -17.99 -39.62
C VAL A 15 -48.00 -17.74 -41.00
N ILE A 16 -46.69 -17.57 -41.08
CA ILE A 16 -45.93 -17.48 -42.33
C ILE A 16 -45.67 -18.90 -42.84
N THR A 17 -46.30 -19.26 -43.96
CA THR A 17 -46.30 -20.63 -44.51
C THR A 17 -45.37 -20.81 -45.72
N ALA A 18 -44.80 -19.72 -46.23
CA ALA A 18 -43.86 -19.73 -47.36
C ALA A 18 -42.83 -18.60 -47.22
N ASN A 19 -41.67 -18.77 -47.83
CA ASN A 19 -40.62 -17.75 -47.83
C ASN A 19 -41.14 -16.44 -48.43
N THR A 20 -40.83 -15.31 -47.80
CA THR A 20 -41.27 -13.98 -48.27
C THR A 20 -40.26 -12.92 -47.84
N ASP A 21 -40.15 -11.85 -48.63
CA ASP A 21 -39.35 -10.66 -48.39
C ASP A 21 -40.22 -9.41 -48.17
N GLU A 22 -41.52 -9.59 -47.97
CA GLU A 22 -42.49 -8.50 -47.80
C GLU A 22 -42.15 -7.58 -46.61
N HIS A 23 -42.26 -6.27 -46.81
CA HIS A 23 -42.26 -5.29 -45.71
C HIS A 23 -43.71 -5.05 -45.26
N VAL A 24 -44.01 -5.39 -44.01
CA VAL A 24 -45.38 -5.32 -43.49
C VAL A 24 -45.46 -4.51 -42.20
N SER A 25 -46.51 -3.71 -42.09
CA SER A 25 -46.86 -2.95 -40.90
C SER A 25 -48.00 -3.61 -40.14
N ILE A 26 -47.88 -3.67 -38.82
CA ILE A 26 -48.82 -4.26 -37.88
C ILE A 26 -49.27 -3.15 -36.94
N ASP A 27 -50.56 -2.84 -36.95
CA ASP A 27 -51.18 -1.73 -36.21
C ASP A 27 -52.26 -2.21 -35.21
N LYS A 28 -52.34 -3.53 -34.99
CA LYS A 28 -53.27 -4.19 -34.08
C LYS A 28 -52.54 -5.34 -33.37
N LYS A 29 -52.98 -5.70 -32.16
CA LYS A 29 -52.41 -6.83 -31.41
C LYS A 29 -52.42 -8.10 -32.26
N LEU A 30 -51.27 -8.70 -32.59
CA LEU A 30 -51.18 -9.95 -33.33
C LEU A 30 -50.05 -10.84 -32.80
N ASN A 31 -50.18 -12.15 -33.01
CA ASN A 31 -49.08 -13.09 -32.79
C ASN A 31 -48.56 -13.55 -34.15
N ILE A 32 -47.28 -13.36 -34.43
CA ILE A 32 -46.66 -13.76 -35.70
C ILE A 32 -45.80 -15.00 -35.45
N THR A 33 -46.03 -16.05 -36.23
CA THR A 33 -45.22 -17.28 -36.21
C THR A 33 -44.88 -17.73 -37.63
N ALA A 34 -43.99 -18.70 -37.78
CA ALA A 34 -43.68 -19.30 -39.08
C ALA A 34 -43.71 -20.84 -39.02
N ASP A 35 -44.03 -21.47 -40.15
CA ASP A 35 -43.84 -22.91 -40.31
C ASP A 35 -42.35 -23.28 -40.31
N LYS A 36 -42.05 -24.51 -39.91
CA LYS A 36 -40.65 -24.97 -39.85
C LYS A 36 -39.99 -24.92 -41.23
N GLY A 37 -38.84 -24.26 -41.32
CA GLY A 37 -38.07 -24.12 -42.56
C GLY A 37 -38.49 -22.94 -43.43
N VAL A 38 -39.47 -22.14 -42.99
CA VAL A 38 -39.86 -20.89 -43.64
C VAL A 38 -38.99 -19.75 -43.12
N SER A 39 -38.48 -18.96 -44.06
CA SER A 39 -37.66 -17.77 -43.82
C SER A 39 -38.41 -16.48 -44.21
N PHE A 40 -38.10 -15.40 -43.51
CA PHE A 40 -38.65 -14.07 -43.73
C PHE A 40 -37.51 -13.09 -43.97
N ALA A 41 -37.41 -12.54 -45.18
CA ALA A 41 -36.35 -11.62 -45.57
C ALA A 41 -36.75 -10.15 -45.64
N GLY A 42 -37.97 -9.84 -45.21
CA GLY A 42 -38.51 -8.47 -45.17
C GLY A 42 -38.40 -7.83 -43.79
N THR A 43 -39.26 -6.84 -43.54
CA THR A 43 -39.38 -6.15 -42.25
C THR A 43 -40.77 -6.36 -41.64
N LEU A 44 -40.83 -6.72 -40.36
CA LEU A 44 -42.04 -6.63 -39.53
C LEU A 44 -42.01 -5.36 -38.70
N THR A 45 -42.86 -4.38 -39.02
CA THR A 45 -42.98 -3.14 -38.24
C THR A 45 -44.23 -3.16 -37.36
N PHE A 46 -44.04 -3.19 -36.05
CA PHE A 46 -45.10 -3.02 -35.05
C PHE A 46 -45.26 -1.55 -34.73
N ASN A 47 -46.40 -1.00 -35.11
CA ASN A 47 -46.78 0.40 -34.91
C ASN A 47 -47.81 0.54 -33.79
N LYS A 48 -48.10 1.80 -33.43
CA LYS A 48 -49.16 2.16 -32.49
C LYS A 48 -50.46 1.36 -32.76
N GLY A 49 -50.97 0.72 -31.71
CA GLY A 49 -52.14 -0.17 -31.77
C GLY A 49 -51.77 -1.66 -31.74
N ALA A 50 -50.50 -2.01 -31.99
CA ALA A 50 -50.00 -3.37 -31.89
C ALA A 50 -49.54 -3.78 -30.47
N ASP A 51 -50.05 -3.11 -29.44
CA ASP A 51 -49.71 -3.39 -28.05
C ASP A 51 -50.04 -4.84 -27.65
N GLY A 52 -49.12 -5.49 -26.94
CA GLY A 52 -49.29 -6.89 -26.52
C GLY A 52 -49.07 -7.92 -27.61
N SER A 53 -48.54 -7.53 -28.77
CA SER A 53 -48.21 -8.45 -29.87
C SER A 53 -47.03 -9.37 -29.56
N SER A 54 -46.85 -10.43 -30.35
CA SER A 54 -45.67 -11.28 -30.26
C SER A 54 -45.14 -11.72 -31.63
N VAL A 55 -43.84 -12.00 -31.71
CA VAL A 55 -43.18 -12.66 -32.84
C VAL A 55 -42.40 -13.85 -32.30
N LYS A 56 -42.74 -15.05 -32.75
CA LYS A 56 -42.15 -16.29 -32.24
C LYS A 56 -41.85 -17.34 -33.30
N GLY A 57 -40.65 -17.93 -33.22
CA GLY A 57 -40.28 -19.06 -34.05
C GLY A 57 -40.05 -18.72 -35.52
N VAL A 58 -39.78 -17.45 -35.84
CA VAL A 58 -39.54 -16.99 -37.20
C VAL A 58 -38.04 -17.00 -37.48
N THR A 59 -37.65 -17.47 -38.67
CA THR A 59 -36.29 -17.30 -39.19
C THR A 59 -36.25 -16.05 -40.06
N PHE A 60 -35.52 -15.04 -39.62
CA PHE A 60 -35.27 -13.80 -40.35
C PHE A 60 -33.95 -13.92 -41.10
N ASP A 61 -34.00 -13.94 -42.43
CA ASP A 61 -32.81 -13.93 -43.26
C ASP A 61 -32.58 -12.52 -43.80
N ARG A 62 -31.35 -12.02 -43.77
CA ARG A 62 -31.06 -10.74 -44.41
C ARG A 62 -31.28 -10.89 -45.93
N PRO A 63 -32.02 -9.99 -46.58
CA PRO A 63 -32.31 -10.10 -48.00
C PRO A 63 -31.04 -10.01 -48.86
N ALA A 64 -31.06 -10.67 -50.02
CA ALA A 64 -29.99 -10.57 -51.01
C ALA A 64 -29.86 -9.12 -51.54
N ALA A 65 -28.64 -8.69 -51.84
CA ALA A 65 -28.21 -7.30 -52.07
C ALA A 65 -29.22 -6.39 -52.80
N GLY A 66 -29.37 -5.15 -52.30
CA GLY A 66 -30.22 -4.11 -52.90
C GLY A 66 -30.77 -3.05 -51.92
N ALA A 67 -30.59 -3.22 -50.61
CA ALA A 67 -31.06 -2.27 -49.60
C ALA A 67 -30.15 -1.03 -49.53
N GLU A 68 -30.73 0.18 -49.63
CA GLU A 68 -30.05 1.42 -49.24
C GLU A 68 -30.41 1.74 -47.78
N GLY A 69 -29.42 2.14 -46.95
CA GLY A 69 -29.70 2.66 -45.61
C GLY A 69 -29.57 1.66 -44.46
N THR A 70 -30.55 1.68 -43.55
CA THR A 70 -30.61 0.82 -42.35
C THR A 70 -31.65 -0.27 -42.57
N PHE A 71 -31.28 -1.54 -42.39
CA PHE A 71 -32.22 -2.66 -42.45
C PHE A 71 -32.62 -3.11 -41.03
N ASN A 72 -33.93 -3.30 -40.83
CA ASN A 72 -34.51 -3.79 -39.58
C ASN A 72 -35.33 -5.05 -39.89
N ALA A 73 -35.01 -6.20 -39.28
CA ALA A 73 -35.82 -7.40 -39.45
C ALA A 73 -37.15 -7.28 -38.67
N VAL A 74 -37.06 -6.83 -37.41
CA VAL A 74 -38.20 -6.47 -36.57
C VAL A 74 -38.04 -5.03 -36.08
N ALA A 75 -39.05 -4.19 -36.29
CA ALA A 75 -39.10 -2.81 -35.82
C ALA A 75 -40.25 -2.62 -34.82
N LEU A 76 -39.95 -2.06 -33.64
CA LEU A 76 -40.92 -1.74 -32.58
C LEU A 76 -41.04 -0.22 -32.45
N GLU A 77 -42.12 0.34 -32.98
CA GLU A 77 -42.35 1.79 -33.05
C GLU A 77 -43.57 2.23 -32.24
N SER A 78 -43.31 2.89 -31.10
CA SER A 78 -44.37 3.44 -30.23
C SER A 78 -45.37 2.39 -29.74
N VAL A 79 -44.87 1.21 -29.34
CA VAL A 79 -45.65 0.06 -28.86
C VAL A 79 -45.27 -0.34 -27.44
N THR A 80 -46.15 -1.09 -26.79
CA THR A 80 -45.96 -1.62 -25.44
C THR A 80 -46.29 -3.09 -25.33
N ASN A 81 -45.71 -3.79 -24.35
CA ASN A 81 -46.02 -5.20 -24.07
C ASN A 81 -45.71 -6.18 -25.22
N VAL A 82 -44.83 -5.80 -26.15
CA VAL A 82 -44.46 -6.68 -27.29
C VAL A 82 -43.41 -7.69 -26.87
N THR A 83 -43.52 -8.93 -27.36
CA THR A 83 -42.53 -9.99 -27.13
C THR A 83 -41.93 -10.49 -28.45
N VAL A 84 -40.61 -10.43 -28.59
CA VAL A 84 -39.86 -11.03 -29.70
C VAL A 84 -39.04 -12.19 -29.15
N SER A 85 -39.46 -13.43 -29.40
CA SER A 85 -38.79 -14.58 -28.78
C SER A 85 -38.66 -15.85 -29.60
N GLY A 86 -37.61 -16.64 -29.36
CA GLY A 86 -37.41 -17.92 -30.05
C GLY A 86 -37.22 -17.79 -31.55
N ASN A 87 -36.75 -16.64 -32.04
CA ASN A 87 -36.50 -16.39 -33.46
C ASN A 87 -35.02 -16.61 -33.81
N VAL A 88 -34.74 -16.82 -35.09
CA VAL A 88 -33.37 -16.90 -35.63
C VAL A 88 -33.17 -15.71 -36.55
N PHE A 89 -32.09 -14.95 -36.38
CA PHE A 89 -31.74 -13.80 -37.21
C PHE A 89 -30.41 -14.05 -37.91
N ASN A 90 -30.44 -14.25 -39.23
CA ASN A 90 -29.27 -14.52 -40.04
C ASN A 90 -28.88 -13.29 -40.86
N SER A 91 -27.77 -12.67 -40.48
CA SER A 91 -27.10 -11.65 -41.27
C SER A 91 -25.60 -11.96 -41.34
N PRO A 92 -25.19 -13.02 -42.06
CA PRO A 92 -23.79 -13.37 -42.22
C PRO A 92 -23.02 -12.26 -42.94
N SER A 93 -21.68 -12.33 -42.89
CA SER A 93 -20.86 -11.36 -43.60
C SER A 93 -21.03 -11.54 -45.10
N ALA A 94 -21.33 -10.45 -45.81
CA ALA A 94 -21.40 -10.42 -47.26
C ALA A 94 -20.97 -9.04 -47.79
N LEU A 95 -20.45 -9.03 -49.01
CA LEU A 95 -20.14 -7.83 -49.78
C LEU A 95 -21.43 -7.22 -50.31
N PHE A 96 -21.71 -5.97 -49.94
CA PHE A 96 -22.85 -5.24 -50.50
C PHE A 96 -22.36 -4.08 -51.36
N GLN A 97 -22.79 -4.09 -52.61
CA GLN A 97 -22.61 -2.99 -53.54
C GLN A 97 -23.76 -1.99 -53.34
N GLY A 98 -23.74 -1.22 -52.25
CA GLY A 98 -24.82 -0.29 -51.89
C GLY A 98 -24.49 0.61 -50.69
N LYS A 99 -25.31 1.66 -50.45
CA LYS A 99 -25.18 2.58 -49.30
C LYS A 99 -25.80 2.02 -48.01
N GLU A 100 -25.80 0.70 -47.83
CA GLU A 100 -26.26 0.11 -46.57
C GLU A 100 -25.18 0.31 -45.52
N TRP A 101 -25.58 0.84 -44.38
CA TRP A 101 -24.65 1.18 -43.30
C TRP A 101 -24.98 0.36 -42.03
N GLN A 102 -26.22 -0.09 -41.80
CA GLN A 102 -26.53 -0.81 -40.56
C GLN A 102 -27.59 -1.90 -40.71
N TYR A 103 -27.35 -3.08 -40.12
CA TYR A 103 -28.36 -4.11 -39.88
C TYR A 103 -28.76 -4.16 -38.40
N ASN A 104 -30.06 -4.25 -38.13
CA ASN A 104 -30.62 -4.50 -36.82
C ASN A 104 -31.54 -5.73 -36.85
N GLY A 105 -31.28 -6.73 -36.00
CA GLY A 105 -32.23 -7.83 -35.80
C GLY A 105 -33.53 -7.33 -35.21
N VAL A 106 -33.44 -6.63 -34.09
CA VAL A 106 -34.55 -5.90 -33.47
C VAL A 106 -34.17 -4.44 -33.30
N TRP A 107 -34.95 -3.55 -33.90
CA TRP A 107 -34.81 -2.10 -33.77
C TRP A 107 -35.99 -1.53 -32.99
N VAL A 108 -35.72 -0.60 -32.07
CA VAL A 108 -36.73 -0.06 -31.16
C VAL A 108 -36.67 1.46 -31.09
N ARG A 109 -37.86 2.08 -31.16
CA ARG A 109 -38.06 3.52 -30.96
C ARG A 109 -39.39 3.80 -30.27
N GLY A 110 -39.38 4.62 -29.21
CA GLY A 110 -40.61 5.09 -28.55
C GLY A 110 -41.43 4.03 -27.82
N SER A 111 -40.86 2.85 -27.53
CA SER A 111 -41.59 1.68 -27.05
C SER A 111 -41.24 1.33 -25.61
N ALA A 112 -42.17 0.73 -24.85
CA ALA A 112 -41.97 0.42 -23.43
C ALA A 112 -42.50 -0.96 -23.01
N ASN A 113 -42.00 -1.51 -21.90
CA ASN A 113 -42.43 -2.79 -21.34
C ASN A 113 -42.39 -3.94 -22.37
N PHE A 114 -41.26 -4.15 -23.06
CA PHE A 114 -41.14 -5.21 -24.08
C PHE A 114 -40.01 -6.19 -23.74
N THR A 115 -40.11 -7.39 -24.32
CA THR A 115 -39.18 -8.49 -24.08
C THR A 115 -38.57 -9.01 -25.37
N ILE A 116 -37.25 -9.14 -25.41
CA ILE A 116 -36.49 -9.81 -26.48
C ILE A 116 -35.79 -11.03 -25.86
N ALA A 117 -36.33 -12.22 -26.08
CA ALA A 117 -35.91 -13.41 -25.33
C ALA A 117 -35.61 -14.63 -26.19
N ASP A 118 -34.59 -15.41 -25.81
CA ASP A 118 -34.32 -16.74 -26.36
C ASP A 118 -34.16 -16.75 -27.89
N ASN A 119 -33.65 -15.67 -28.48
CA ASN A 119 -33.39 -15.58 -29.91
C ASN A 119 -31.94 -15.96 -30.24
N GLU A 120 -31.73 -16.50 -31.43
CA GLU A 120 -30.41 -16.76 -32.02
C GLU A 120 -30.08 -15.67 -33.05
N PHE A 121 -28.90 -15.05 -32.94
CA PHE A 121 -28.43 -14.02 -33.87
C PHE A 121 -27.09 -14.48 -34.48
N ASN A 122 -27.11 -14.74 -35.78
CA ASN A 122 -25.95 -15.11 -36.58
C ASN A 122 -25.49 -13.88 -37.38
N LEU A 123 -24.54 -13.12 -36.83
CA LEU A 123 -24.17 -11.79 -37.34
C LEU A 123 -22.74 -11.79 -37.87
N GLY A 124 -22.52 -11.31 -39.08
CA GLY A 124 -21.18 -11.04 -39.65
C GLY A 124 -20.92 -9.56 -39.85
N ARG A 125 -19.77 -9.20 -40.45
CA ARG A 125 -19.47 -7.81 -40.81
C ARG A 125 -20.34 -7.33 -41.96
N LEU A 126 -20.72 -6.05 -41.91
CA LEU A 126 -21.23 -5.32 -43.07
C LEU A 126 -20.04 -4.80 -43.89
N ASN A 127 -19.93 -5.23 -45.14
CA ASN A 127 -18.83 -4.87 -46.02
C ASN A 127 -19.32 -3.92 -47.11
N ASP A 128 -18.88 -2.66 -47.07
CA ASP A 128 -19.22 -1.61 -48.03
C ASP A 128 -18.00 -1.24 -48.88
N THR A 129 -18.14 -1.38 -50.20
CA THR A 129 -17.12 -1.02 -51.21
C THR A 129 -17.21 0.43 -51.69
N ASN A 130 -18.30 1.16 -51.40
CA ASN A 130 -18.65 2.43 -52.03
C ASN A 130 -18.97 3.60 -51.09
N GLY A 131 -18.69 3.50 -49.79
CA GLY A 131 -18.75 4.66 -48.89
C GLY A 131 -17.74 5.73 -49.28
N THR A 132 -18.18 6.69 -50.10
CA THR A 132 -17.51 7.95 -50.49
C THR A 132 -17.46 8.99 -49.35
N GLY A 133 -17.95 8.64 -48.16
CA GLY A 133 -17.96 9.51 -46.99
C GLY A 133 -16.66 9.43 -46.19
N THR A 134 -16.04 10.57 -45.93
CA THR A 134 -14.86 10.78 -45.08
C THR A 134 -15.11 10.55 -43.57
N VAL A 135 -16.21 9.89 -43.17
CA VAL A 135 -16.59 9.71 -41.76
C VAL A 135 -16.45 8.24 -41.37
N ALA A 136 -15.50 7.97 -40.48
CA ALA A 136 -15.23 6.64 -39.95
C ALA A 136 -15.95 6.40 -38.61
N ALA A 137 -16.22 5.11 -38.34
CA ALA A 137 -16.35 4.42 -37.05
C ALA A 137 -17.74 3.93 -36.57
N ASP A 138 -18.80 4.75 -36.55
CA ASP A 138 -20.06 4.35 -35.86
C ASP A 138 -21.19 3.91 -36.78
N SER A 139 -21.07 4.14 -38.09
CA SER A 139 -22.13 3.93 -39.07
C SER A 139 -22.26 2.50 -39.59
N ASN A 140 -21.19 1.70 -39.58
CA ASN A 140 -21.12 0.40 -40.27
C ASN A 140 -21.14 -0.79 -39.30
N SER A 141 -22.27 -1.10 -38.67
CA SER A 141 -22.34 -2.14 -37.62
C SER A 141 -23.56 -3.04 -37.74
N ASN A 142 -23.40 -4.31 -37.36
CA ASN A 142 -24.51 -5.26 -37.22
C ASN A 142 -24.87 -5.42 -35.75
N GLN A 143 -26.15 -5.25 -35.43
CA GLN A 143 -26.65 -5.25 -34.06
C GLN A 143 -27.77 -6.26 -33.91
N ALA A 144 -27.70 -7.11 -32.89
CA ALA A 144 -28.82 -7.99 -32.57
C ALA A 144 -30.01 -7.15 -32.06
N VAL A 145 -29.75 -6.23 -31.13
CA VAL A 145 -30.72 -5.29 -30.58
C VAL A 145 -30.19 -3.86 -30.64
N ASN A 146 -30.99 -2.96 -31.22
CA ASN A 146 -30.71 -1.55 -31.31
C ASN A 146 -31.84 -0.73 -30.66
N LEU A 147 -31.53 -0.09 -29.54
CA LEU A 147 -32.45 0.80 -28.82
C LEU A 147 -32.08 2.25 -29.12
N VAL A 148 -32.97 2.99 -29.77
CA VAL A 148 -32.75 4.40 -30.15
C VAL A 148 -33.79 5.28 -29.45
N GLY A 149 -33.47 5.77 -28.26
CA GLY A 149 -34.35 6.63 -27.47
C GLY A 149 -34.14 8.11 -27.79
N TRP A 150 -35.20 8.88 -28.04
CA TRP A 150 -35.11 10.34 -28.26
C TRP A 150 -35.76 11.09 -27.10
N GLY A 151 -35.09 12.11 -26.55
CA GLY A 151 -35.65 12.90 -25.45
C GLY A 151 -35.55 12.18 -24.09
N ASN A 152 -36.58 12.23 -23.25
CA ASN A 152 -36.58 11.62 -21.92
C ASN A 152 -37.62 10.50 -21.83
N ASN A 153 -37.23 9.35 -21.30
CA ASN A 153 -38.09 8.20 -21.04
C ASN A 153 -38.84 7.71 -22.29
N ASN A 154 -38.16 7.68 -23.43
CA ASN A 154 -38.76 7.27 -24.71
C ASN A 154 -38.80 5.75 -24.87
N ILE A 155 -37.78 5.07 -24.33
CA ILE A 155 -37.73 3.62 -24.21
C ILE A 155 -37.56 3.29 -22.74
N HIS A 156 -38.44 2.46 -22.17
CA HIS A 156 -38.29 2.04 -20.78
C HIS A 156 -38.87 0.65 -20.46
N ASP A 157 -38.39 0.06 -19.37
CA ASP A 157 -38.81 -1.24 -18.85
C ASP A 157 -38.57 -2.37 -19.86
N VAL A 158 -37.32 -2.53 -20.28
CA VAL A 158 -36.91 -3.46 -21.34
C VAL A 158 -36.26 -4.71 -20.74
N THR A 159 -36.62 -5.90 -21.24
CA THR A 159 -35.94 -7.15 -20.88
C THR A 159 -35.33 -7.81 -22.11
N ILE A 160 -34.01 -8.04 -22.11
CA ILE A 160 -33.24 -8.75 -23.15
C ILE A 160 -32.60 -9.97 -22.48
N LYS A 161 -33.14 -11.17 -22.73
CA LYS A 161 -32.71 -12.36 -21.97
C LYS A 161 -32.50 -13.63 -22.75
N GLY A 162 -31.53 -14.44 -22.34
CA GLY A 162 -31.33 -15.78 -22.90
C GLY A 162 -31.00 -15.82 -24.40
N ASN A 163 -30.64 -14.69 -25.02
CA ASN A 163 -30.31 -14.64 -26.44
C ASN A 163 -28.90 -15.19 -26.68
N GLN A 164 -28.71 -15.81 -27.83
CA GLN A 164 -27.42 -16.32 -28.29
C GLN A 164 -26.96 -15.52 -29.51
N VAL A 165 -25.78 -14.91 -29.44
CA VAL A 165 -25.14 -14.23 -30.56
C VAL A 165 -23.90 -15.01 -30.98
N THR A 166 -23.89 -15.46 -32.23
CA THR A 166 -22.74 -16.09 -32.87
C THR A 166 -22.22 -15.15 -33.94
N VAL A 167 -20.98 -14.66 -33.76
CA VAL A 167 -20.31 -13.89 -34.79
C VAL A 167 -19.82 -14.83 -35.89
N THR A 168 -20.17 -14.50 -37.13
CA THR A 168 -19.78 -15.27 -38.33
C THR A 168 -18.49 -14.74 -38.94
N ALA A 169 -17.80 -15.58 -39.70
CA ALA A 169 -16.54 -15.21 -40.32
C ALA A 169 -16.72 -14.04 -41.30
N PRO A 170 -15.76 -13.09 -41.35
CA PRO A 170 -15.79 -12.04 -42.35
C PRO A 170 -15.69 -12.64 -43.75
N ALA A 171 -16.45 -12.08 -44.71
CA ALA A 171 -16.27 -12.39 -46.12
C ALA A 171 -14.84 -12.00 -46.56
N ALA A 172 -14.29 -12.70 -47.56
CA ALA A 172 -12.89 -12.51 -47.98
C ALA A 172 -12.56 -11.07 -48.42
N ASP A 173 -13.57 -10.31 -48.84
CA ASP A 173 -13.49 -8.93 -49.28
C ASP A 173 -13.81 -7.90 -48.19
N ALA A 174 -14.10 -8.34 -46.95
CA ALA A 174 -14.47 -7.49 -45.81
C ALA A 174 -13.28 -6.71 -45.22
N THR A 175 -12.90 -5.65 -45.93
CA THR A 175 -11.69 -4.84 -45.65
C THR A 175 -11.89 -3.71 -44.64
N ARG A 176 -13.14 -3.27 -44.39
CA ARG A 176 -13.45 -2.20 -43.43
C ARG A 176 -13.82 -2.75 -42.05
N SER A 177 -13.45 -2.00 -41.00
CA SER A 177 -13.78 -2.31 -39.61
C SER A 177 -15.22 -1.88 -39.30
N GLY A 178 -16.10 -2.86 -39.05
CA GLY A 178 -17.48 -2.64 -38.62
C GLY A 178 -17.80 -3.50 -37.41
N SER A 179 -18.42 -2.93 -36.38
CA SER A 179 -18.65 -3.64 -35.12
C SER A 179 -19.84 -4.60 -35.18
N ILE A 180 -19.78 -5.70 -34.44
CA ILE A 180 -20.85 -6.70 -34.34
C ILE A 180 -21.26 -6.81 -32.88
N GLN A 181 -22.53 -6.63 -32.56
CA GLN A 181 -22.96 -6.41 -31.17
C GLN A 181 -24.24 -7.13 -30.78
N LEU A 182 -24.35 -7.52 -29.49
CA LEU A 182 -25.65 -7.90 -28.93
C LEU A 182 -26.52 -6.65 -28.78
N LEU A 183 -26.02 -5.62 -28.10
CA LEU A 183 -26.81 -4.45 -27.73
C LEU A 183 -26.10 -3.15 -28.08
N ILE A 184 -26.79 -2.26 -28.77
CA ILE A 184 -26.51 -0.84 -28.76
C ILE A 184 -27.71 -0.12 -28.15
N ALA A 185 -27.47 0.64 -27.08
CA ALA A 185 -28.48 1.43 -26.40
C ALA A 185 -28.07 2.90 -26.39
N MET A 186 -28.77 3.70 -27.19
CA MET A 186 -28.46 5.10 -27.46
C MET A 186 -29.62 6.00 -27.03
N GLY A 187 -29.50 6.61 -25.85
CA GLY A 187 -30.33 7.72 -25.42
C GLY A 187 -29.86 9.01 -26.09
N ASN A 188 -30.53 9.45 -27.13
CA ASN A 188 -30.23 10.70 -27.82
C ASN A 188 -30.81 11.88 -27.03
N SER A 189 -30.21 12.20 -25.88
CA SER A 189 -30.48 13.40 -25.09
C SER A 189 -29.17 14.08 -24.68
N SER A 190 -29.03 15.35 -25.06
CA SER A 190 -27.94 16.24 -24.62
C SER A 190 -28.27 17.02 -23.36
N THR A 191 -29.48 16.84 -22.79
CA THR A 191 -29.89 17.54 -21.57
C THR A 191 -29.51 16.72 -20.34
N GLU A 192 -28.79 17.33 -19.40
CA GLU A 192 -28.42 16.72 -18.12
C GLU A 192 -29.66 16.19 -17.38
N GLY A 193 -29.54 15.01 -16.77
CA GLY A 193 -30.63 14.36 -16.04
C GLY A 193 -31.78 13.81 -16.90
N LYS A 194 -31.73 13.96 -18.23
CA LYS A 194 -32.70 13.35 -19.16
C LYS A 194 -32.07 12.17 -19.89
N TYR A 195 -32.72 11.02 -19.79
CA TYR A 195 -32.25 9.75 -20.34
C TYR A 195 -33.27 9.22 -21.34
N GLY A 196 -32.85 9.05 -22.59
CA GLY A 196 -33.73 8.55 -23.66
C GLY A 196 -34.17 7.10 -23.45
N ILE A 197 -33.35 6.33 -22.74
CA ILE A 197 -33.57 4.91 -22.44
C ILE A 197 -33.45 4.72 -20.92
N GLN A 198 -34.43 4.02 -20.31
CA GLN A 198 -34.46 3.78 -18.87
C GLN A 198 -34.81 2.32 -18.54
N ASN A 199 -34.40 1.81 -17.38
CA ASN A 199 -34.84 0.51 -16.83
C ASN A 199 -34.66 -0.67 -17.80
N VAL A 200 -33.43 -0.98 -18.20
CA VAL A 200 -33.12 -2.08 -19.12
C VAL A 200 -32.49 -3.23 -18.36
N THR A 201 -32.96 -4.47 -18.55
CA THR A 201 -32.33 -5.67 -18.00
C THR A 201 -31.81 -6.55 -19.13
N VAL A 202 -30.52 -6.88 -19.10
CA VAL A 202 -29.80 -7.73 -20.05
C VAL A 202 -29.28 -8.94 -19.29
N GLU A 203 -29.96 -10.08 -19.35
CA GLU A 203 -29.67 -11.22 -18.48
C GLU A 203 -29.48 -12.56 -19.19
N GLY A 204 -28.51 -13.35 -18.75
CA GLY A 204 -28.32 -14.73 -19.22
C GLY A 204 -28.02 -14.88 -20.71
N ASN A 205 -27.57 -13.83 -21.40
CA ASN A 205 -27.27 -13.89 -22.84
C ASN A 205 -25.89 -14.50 -23.06
N THR A 206 -25.71 -15.20 -24.19
CA THR A 206 -24.42 -15.75 -24.63
C THR A 206 -23.94 -15.01 -25.89
N TYR A 207 -22.70 -14.54 -25.88
CA TYR A 207 -22.08 -13.83 -27.00
C TYR A 207 -20.72 -14.47 -27.33
N ASN A 208 -20.54 -14.92 -28.57
CA ASN A 208 -19.31 -15.53 -29.05
C ASN A 208 -18.76 -14.81 -30.28
N GLY A 209 -17.64 -14.10 -30.09
CA GLY A 209 -16.94 -13.32 -31.11
C GLY A 209 -15.87 -14.08 -31.91
N ALA A 210 -15.72 -15.39 -31.74
CA ALA A 210 -14.54 -16.15 -32.20
C ALA A 210 -14.17 -15.95 -33.67
N ALA A 211 -15.16 -15.82 -34.55
CA ALA A 211 -14.92 -15.69 -35.99
C ALA A 211 -14.43 -14.29 -36.42
N ASP A 212 -14.56 -13.28 -35.55
CA ASP A 212 -14.11 -11.90 -35.80
C ASP A 212 -13.85 -11.13 -34.49
N SER A 213 -12.92 -11.65 -33.70
CA SER A 213 -12.69 -11.16 -32.34
C SER A 213 -12.29 -9.68 -32.26
N ALA A 214 -11.64 -9.13 -33.30
CA ALA A 214 -11.20 -7.75 -33.34
C ALA A 214 -12.35 -6.72 -33.44
N ASN A 215 -13.51 -7.13 -33.98
CA ASN A 215 -14.66 -6.23 -34.16
C ASN A 215 -15.90 -6.66 -33.36
N ALA A 216 -15.86 -7.85 -32.79
CA ALA A 216 -16.87 -8.34 -31.86
C ALA A 216 -16.86 -7.50 -30.56
N ARG A 217 -18.02 -6.93 -30.21
CA ARG A 217 -18.24 -6.21 -28.95
C ARG A 217 -19.57 -6.61 -28.33
N PHE A 218 -19.66 -6.74 -27.02
CA PHE A 218 -20.90 -7.21 -26.39
C PHE A 218 -21.99 -6.13 -26.36
N ALA A 219 -21.74 -4.99 -25.69
CA ALA A 219 -22.75 -3.94 -25.54
C ALA A 219 -22.18 -2.52 -25.51
N GLY A 220 -22.75 -1.61 -26.31
CA GLY A 220 -22.43 -0.18 -26.34
C GLY A 220 -23.55 0.67 -25.74
N LEU A 221 -23.20 1.59 -24.83
CA LEU A 221 -24.16 2.40 -24.07
C LEU A 221 -23.90 3.90 -24.22
N ALA A 222 -24.97 4.69 -24.37
CA ALA A 222 -24.93 6.15 -24.27
C ALA A 222 -26.23 6.69 -23.67
N ASN A 223 -26.15 7.58 -22.66
CA ASN A 223 -27.31 8.24 -22.03
C ASN A 223 -28.45 7.26 -21.62
N VAL A 224 -28.07 6.13 -21.03
CA VAL A 224 -29.03 5.15 -20.48
C VAL A 224 -29.09 5.31 -18.97
N LYS A 225 -30.28 5.20 -18.37
CA LYS A 225 -30.44 5.14 -16.90
C LYS A 225 -30.97 3.80 -16.44
N GLY A 226 -30.38 3.21 -15.40
CA GLY A 226 -30.95 2.01 -14.76
C GLY A 226 -30.84 0.76 -15.63
N ILE A 227 -29.69 0.55 -16.27
CA ILE A 227 -29.43 -0.66 -17.07
C ILE A 227 -28.68 -1.70 -16.23
N ARG A 228 -29.14 -2.95 -16.28
CA ARG A 228 -28.61 -4.08 -15.50
C ARG A 228 -28.12 -5.20 -16.41
N PHE A 229 -26.91 -5.68 -16.21
CA PHE A 229 -26.34 -6.86 -16.85
C PHE A 229 -26.16 -7.97 -15.81
N VAL A 230 -26.80 -9.12 -16.04
CA VAL A 230 -26.83 -10.20 -15.04
C VAL A 230 -26.56 -11.56 -15.66
N GLY A 231 -25.47 -12.21 -15.24
CA GLY A 231 -25.19 -13.60 -15.62
C GLY A 231 -24.95 -13.83 -17.11
N ASN A 232 -24.52 -12.82 -17.87
CA ASN A 232 -24.19 -12.96 -19.28
C ASN A 232 -22.84 -13.67 -19.48
N THR A 233 -22.68 -14.37 -20.60
CA THR A 233 -21.43 -15.03 -21.00
C THR A 233 -20.90 -14.43 -22.29
N VAL A 234 -19.74 -13.77 -22.21
CA VAL A 234 -19.09 -13.11 -23.36
C VAL A 234 -17.75 -13.79 -23.64
N SER A 235 -17.52 -14.18 -24.88
CA SER A 235 -16.29 -14.86 -25.30
C SER A 235 -15.71 -14.30 -26.58
N ASN A 236 -14.38 -14.29 -26.67
CA ASN A 236 -13.60 -13.99 -27.88
C ASN A 236 -13.94 -12.62 -28.51
N ALA A 237 -14.01 -11.57 -27.71
CA ALA A 237 -14.43 -10.23 -28.15
C ALA A 237 -13.37 -9.16 -27.88
N ALA A 238 -13.31 -8.12 -28.70
CA ALA A 238 -12.45 -6.96 -28.47
C ALA A 238 -12.95 -6.14 -27.26
N GLY A 239 -14.26 -6.10 -27.05
CA GLY A 239 -14.89 -5.35 -25.95
C GLY A 239 -16.07 -6.09 -25.33
N GLY A 240 -16.20 -5.98 -24.01
CA GLY A 240 -17.44 -6.32 -23.32
C GLY A 240 -18.41 -5.14 -23.38
N ILE A 241 -18.56 -4.43 -22.27
CA ILE A 241 -19.41 -3.25 -22.15
C ILE A 241 -18.55 -2.00 -22.38
N PHE A 242 -19.00 -1.09 -23.24
CA PHE A 242 -18.24 0.11 -23.63
C PHE A 242 -19.15 1.34 -23.81
N GLN A 243 -18.53 2.52 -23.77
CA GLN A 243 -19.23 3.79 -24.01
C GLN A 243 -19.41 3.94 -25.51
N SER A 244 -20.65 4.02 -25.98
CA SER A 244 -20.94 4.39 -27.36
C SER A 244 -20.86 5.91 -27.52
N ILE A 245 -20.37 6.36 -28.67
CA ILE A 245 -20.28 7.77 -29.04
C ILE A 245 -21.20 7.97 -30.24
N TRP A 246 -22.00 9.03 -30.24
CA TRP A 246 -22.82 9.39 -31.39
C TRP A 246 -22.68 10.87 -31.70
N GLN A 247 -22.26 11.17 -32.94
CA GLN A 247 -22.09 12.54 -33.46
C GLN A 247 -21.31 13.49 -32.55
N GLY A 248 -20.33 12.97 -31.80
CA GLY A 248 -19.48 13.77 -30.91
C GLY A 248 -20.15 14.24 -29.62
N SER A 249 -21.37 13.81 -29.30
CA SER A 249 -22.03 14.09 -28.02
C SER A 249 -22.19 12.81 -27.18
N THR A 250 -21.70 12.82 -25.95
CA THR A 250 -21.84 11.70 -25.00
C THR A 250 -22.30 12.20 -23.65
N SER A 251 -23.58 12.02 -23.35
CA SER A 251 -24.04 12.04 -21.96
C SER A 251 -23.72 10.68 -21.35
N SER A 252 -23.09 10.65 -20.17
CA SER A 252 -22.78 9.40 -19.46
C SER A 252 -24.06 8.62 -19.15
N SER A 253 -23.98 7.28 -19.22
CA SER A 253 -25.02 6.43 -18.64
C SER A 253 -24.93 6.45 -17.11
N ASP A 254 -26.07 6.26 -16.47
CA ASP A 254 -26.29 6.39 -15.02
C ASP A 254 -26.97 5.12 -14.48
N ASP A 255 -26.69 4.76 -13.23
CA ASP A 255 -27.21 3.52 -12.60
C ASP A 255 -27.00 2.26 -13.48
N VAL A 256 -25.73 1.94 -13.81
CA VAL A 256 -25.35 0.80 -14.68
C VAL A 256 -24.86 -0.38 -13.85
N SER A 257 -25.74 -1.33 -13.51
CA SER A 257 -25.39 -2.48 -12.67
C SER A 257 -24.91 -3.70 -13.44
N ILE A 258 -23.84 -4.36 -12.98
CA ILE A 258 -23.32 -5.58 -13.62
C ILE A 258 -23.01 -6.60 -12.51
N SER A 259 -23.50 -7.82 -12.66
CA SER A 259 -23.32 -8.88 -11.66
C SER A 259 -23.28 -10.26 -12.30
N ALA A 260 -22.31 -11.08 -11.89
CA ALA A 260 -22.17 -12.47 -12.32
C ALA A 260 -21.94 -12.67 -13.83
N ASP A 261 -21.72 -11.60 -14.62
CA ASP A 261 -21.28 -11.71 -16.00
C ASP A 261 -19.87 -12.30 -16.08
N THR A 262 -19.64 -13.15 -17.07
CA THR A 262 -18.37 -13.82 -17.35
C THR A 262 -17.80 -13.43 -18.71
N TYR A 263 -16.48 -13.23 -18.74
CA TYR A 263 -15.73 -12.77 -19.91
C TYR A 263 -14.53 -13.69 -20.12
N THR A 264 -14.47 -14.37 -21.27
CA THR A 264 -13.38 -15.29 -21.62
C THR A 264 -12.71 -14.83 -22.91
N SER A 265 -11.38 -14.63 -22.90
CA SER A 265 -10.65 -14.11 -24.08
C SER A 265 -11.23 -12.78 -24.58
N VAL A 266 -11.65 -11.90 -23.67
CA VAL A 266 -12.17 -10.56 -23.98
C VAL A 266 -11.09 -9.53 -23.65
N GLN A 267 -10.64 -8.75 -24.63
CA GLN A 267 -9.49 -7.86 -24.46
C GLN A 267 -9.79 -6.72 -23.46
N LYS A 268 -10.97 -6.10 -23.57
CA LYS A 268 -11.43 -5.04 -22.67
C LYS A 268 -12.85 -5.34 -22.20
N PRO A 269 -13.02 -6.14 -21.13
CA PRO A 269 -14.35 -6.46 -20.60
C PRO A 269 -15.18 -5.22 -20.26
N PHE A 270 -14.51 -4.15 -19.82
CA PHE A 270 -15.14 -2.87 -19.50
C PHE A 270 -14.27 -1.72 -20.04
N ALA A 271 -14.85 -0.84 -20.84
CA ALA A 271 -14.18 0.33 -21.41
C ALA A 271 -15.03 1.61 -21.23
N VAL A 272 -15.87 1.64 -20.21
CA VAL A 272 -16.84 2.71 -19.98
C VAL A 272 -16.34 3.65 -18.89
N ASN A 273 -16.54 4.95 -19.07
CA ASN A 273 -16.69 5.90 -17.98
C ASN A 273 -18.10 5.73 -17.38
N THR A 274 -18.51 4.49 -17.07
CA THR A 274 -19.80 4.23 -16.42
C THR A 274 -19.64 4.63 -14.98
N ASN A 275 -20.40 5.62 -14.55
CA ASN A 275 -20.25 6.18 -13.21
C ASN A 275 -20.45 5.12 -12.10
N GLU A 276 -21.32 4.12 -12.22
CA GLU A 276 -21.77 3.43 -11.01
C GLU A 276 -22.26 1.99 -11.28
N ALA A 277 -21.52 0.97 -10.79
CA ALA A 277 -22.08 -0.12 -9.96
C ALA A 277 -21.09 -1.23 -9.54
N VAL A 278 -20.19 -1.69 -10.41
CA VAL A 278 -19.37 -2.90 -10.13
C VAL A 278 -18.36 -2.63 -9.02
N GLY A 279 -18.32 -3.53 -8.03
CA GLY A 279 -17.39 -3.45 -6.90
C GLY A 279 -16.01 -3.98 -7.23
N ALA A 280 -15.94 -5.10 -7.98
CA ALA A 280 -14.69 -5.70 -8.40
C ALA A 280 -14.84 -6.65 -9.59
N LEU A 281 -13.72 -6.91 -10.25
CA LEU A 281 -13.54 -8.02 -11.19
C LEU A 281 -12.67 -9.11 -10.55
N LEU A 282 -13.00 -10.37 -10.79
CA LEU A 282 -12.18 -11.51 -10.43
C LEU A 282 -11.70 -12.20 -11.69
N THR A 283 -10.40 -12.24 -11.93
CA THR A 283 -9.79 -13.03 -13.00
C THR A 283 -9.15 -14.27 -12.40
N ASP A 284 -9.57 -15.45 -12.85
CA ASP A 284 -9.01 -16.72 -12.39
C ASP A 284 -7.71 -17.09 -13.12
N ALA A 285 -7.09 -18.20 -12.73
CA ALA A 285 -5.83 -18.67 -13.33
C ALA A 285 -5.96 -19.07 -14.81
N SER A 286 -7.17 -19.30 -15.33
CA SER A 286 -7.43 -19.57 -16.75
C SER A 286 -7.58 -18.30 -17.59
N GLY A 287 -7.59 -17.12 -16.95
CA GLY A 287 -7.82 -15.84 -17.60
C GLY A 287 -9.31 -15.51 -17.79
N LYS A 288 -10.23 -16.29 -17.21
CA LYS A 288 -11.65 -15.97 -17.20
C LYS A 288 -11.91 -14.89 -16.16
N THR A 289 -12.58 -13.81 -16.58
CA THR A 289 -12.96 -12.70 -15.71
C THR A 289 -14.44 -12.76 -15.36
N THR A 290 -14.78 -12.62 -14.08
CA THR A 290 -16.16 -12.55 -13.57
C THR A 290 -16.38 -11.22 -12.86
N SER A 291 -17.52 -10.58 -13.11
CA SER A 291 -17.92 -9.33 -12.48
C SER A 291 -18.68 -9.54 -11.17
N TYR A 292 -18.41 -8.70 -10.17
CA TYR A 292 -19.10 -8.72 -8.88
C TYR A 292 -19.55 -7.31 -8.47
N GLY A 293 -20.83 -7.19 -8.08
CA GLY A 293 -21.38 -5.92 -7.56
C GLY A 293 -20.70 -5.45 -6.27
N TRP A 294 -20.15 -6.40 -5.49
CA TRP A 294 -19.47 -6.12 -4.22
C TRP A 294 -18.11 -6.81 -4.14
N ILE A 295 -17.13 -6.12 -3.55
CA ILE A 295 -15.79 -6.68 -3.33
C ILE A 295 -15.86 -7.92 -2.43
N ALA A 296 -16.77 -7.94 -1.43
CA ALA A 296 -16.94 -9.08 -0.53
C ALA A 296 -17.25 -10.39 -1.28
N ASP A 297 -18.07 -10.33 -2.33
CA ASP A 297 -18.42 -11.50 -3.13
C ASP A 297 -17.24 -11.96 -4.00
N ALA A 298 -16.49 -11.00 -4.58
CA ALA A 298 -15.25 -11.29 -5.30
C ALA A 298 -14.20 -11.94 -4.38
N VAL A 299 -14.08 -11.48 -3.12
CA VAL A 299 -13.20 -12.04 -2.11
C VAL A 299 -13.61 -13.46 -1.72
N LYS A 300 -14.91 -13.71 -1.54
CA LYS A 300 -15.43 -15.06 -1.27
C LYS A 300 -15.09 -16.01 -2.42
N ALA A 301 -15.27 -15.58 -3.66
CA ALA A 301 -14.95 -16.37 -4.84
C ALA A 301 -13.43 -16.57 -5.02
N ALA A 302 -12.61 -15.53 -4.78
CA ALA A 302 -11.14 -15.64 -4.79
C ALA A 302 -10.64 -16.68 -3.77
N ASN A 303 -11.21 -16.72 -2.57
CA ASN A 303 -10.83 -17.69 -1.54
C ASN A 303 -11.19 -19.16 -1.88
N ALA A 304 -11.96 -19.40 -2.94
CA ALA A 304 -12.29 -20.75 -3.42
C ALA A 304 -11.29 -21.27 -4.48
N GLN A 305 -10.31 -20.46 -4.89
CA GLN A 305 -9.33 -20.80 -5.93
C GLN A 305 -7.96 -20.19 -5.63
N ASP A 306 -6.89 -20.74 -6.20
CA ASP A 306 -5.53 -20.24 -5.99
C ASP A 306 -5.06 -19.38 -7.16
N GLY A 307 -4.36 -18.28 -6.86
CA GLY A 307 -3.74 -17.42 -7.87
C GLY A 307 -4.70 -16.45 -8.58
N ALA A 308 -5.86 -16.15 -8.02
CA ALA A 308 -6.82 -15.23 -8.64
C ALA A 308 -6.36 -13.75 -8.53
N THR A 309 -6.84 -12.92 -9.45
CA THR A 309 -6.64 -11.47 -9.44
C THR A 309 -7.96 -10.75 -9.20
N ILE A 310 -8.06 -9.99 -8.11
CA ILE A 310 -9.15 -9.05 -7.86
C ILE A 310 -8.73 -7.66 -8.34
N THR A 311 -9.51 -7.08 -9.25
CA THR A 311 -9.36 -5.69 -9.71
C THR A 311 -10.49 -4.84 -9.14
N VAL A 312 -10.15 -3.88 -8.28
CA VAL A 312 -11.08 -2.91 -7.69
C VAL A 312 -11.37 -1.81 -8.72
N LEU A 313 -12.65 -1.54 -8.95
CA LEU A 313 -13.08 -0.58 -9.97
C LEU A 313 -13.50 0.78 -9.41
N LYS A 314 -13.74 0.88 -8.09
CA LYS A 314 -14.25 2.09 -7.44
C LYS A 314 -13.63 2.34 -6.08
N ASN A 315 -13.77 3.57 -5.60
CA ASN A 315 -13.39 3.92 -4.25
C ASN A 315 -14.20 3.10 -3.23
N VAL A 316 -13.54 2.67 -2.17
CA VAL A 316 -14.14 1.92 -1.06
C VAL A 316 -14.13 2.83 0.16
N SER A 317 -15.31 3.15 0.69
CA SER A 317 -15.46 4.06 1.84
C SER A 317 -16.21 3.44 3.01
N ASN A 318 -16.52 2.14 2.93
CA ASN A 318 -17.34 1.43 3.91
C ASN A 318 -16.52 0.71 4.99
N HIS A 319 -15.22 1.01 5.10
CA HIS A 319 -14.33 0.48 6.15
C HIS A 319 -14.28 -1.06 6.21
N SER A 320 -14.47 -1.71 5.06
CA SER A 320 -14.55 -3.18 4.99
C SER A 320 -13.22 -3.85 5.31
N GLN A 321 -13.28 -5.05 5.87
CA GLN A 321 -12.10 -5.88 6.16
C GLN A 321 -12.18 -7.19 5.38
N TYR A 322 -11.14 -7.52 4.63
CA TYR A 322 -11.09 -8.70 3.78
C TYR A 322 -9.91 -9.59 4.17
N THR A 323 -10.12 -10.91 4.21
CA THR A 323 -9.07 -11.90 4.48
C THR A 323 -8.92 -12.84 3.30
N PHE A 324 -7.68 -13.10 2.90
CA PHE A 324 -7.31 -13.99 1.82
C PHE A 324 -6.54 -15.20 2.35
N ASN A 325 -7.13 -16.38 2.19
CA ASN A 325 -6.57 -17.68 2.59
C ASN A 325 -5.85 -18.40 1.44
N THR A 326 -6.10 -17.99 0.19
CA THR A 326 -5.43 -18.48 -1.03
C THR A 326 -4.60 -17.36 -1.66
N LYS A 327 -3.65 -17.71 -2.54
CA LYS A 327 -2.80 -16.73 -3.21
C LYS A 327 -3.67 -15.80 -4.05
N VAL A 328 -3.47 -14.49 -3.89
CA VAL A 328 -4.26 -13.47 -4.59
C VAL A 328 -3.40 -12.31 -5.07
N THR A 329 -3.77 -11.70 -6.20
CA THR A 329 -3.37 -10.32 -6.54
C THR A 329 -4.56 -9.39 -6.31
N PHE A 330 -4.41 -8.40 -5.44
CA PHE A 330 -5.43 -7.38 -5.17
C PHE A 330 -4.94 -6.04 -5.70
N THR A 331 -5.60 -5.49 -6.72
CA THR A 331 -5.13 -4.31 -7.44
C THR A 331 -6.26 -3.35 -7.82
N ALA A 332 -5.93 -2.12 -8.16
CA ALA A 332 -6.87 -1.13 -8.67
C ALA A 332 -6.88 -1.12 -10.21
N ALA A 333 -8.05 -0.90 -10.83
CA ALA A 333 -8.15 -0.70 -12.27
C ALA A 333 -7.48 0.60 -12.75
N GLN A 334 -7.38 1.59 -11.86
CA GLN A 334 -6.72 2.86 -12.12
C GLN A 334 -5.91 3.30 -10.89
N PRO A 335 -4.71 3.88 -11.07
CA PRO A 335 -3.92 4.40 -9.96
C PRO A 335 -4.70 5.44 -9.15
N GLY A 336 -4.60 5.37 -7.82
CA GLY A 336 -5.18 6.37 -6.91
C GLY A 336 -6.62 6.10 -6.45
N LEU A 337 -7.24 4.98 -6.88
CA LEU A 337 -8.50 4.53 -6.27
C LEU A 337 -8.32 4.37 -4.75
N THR A 338 -9.14 5.09 -3.99
CA THR A 338 -9.04 5.12 -2.53
C THR A 338 -9.71 3.88 -1.95
N PHE A 339 -8.98 3.15 -1.12
CA PHE A 339 -9.46 2.00 -0.38
C PHE A 339 -9.40 2.31 1.12
N ASN A 340 -10.56 2.66 1.67
CA ASN A 340 -10.73 2.79 3.10
C ASN A 340 -11.26 1.47 3.69
N GLY A 341 -10.32 0.64 4.17
CA GLY A 341 -10.57 -0.70 4.67
C GLY A 341 -9.27 -1.42 5.03
N SER A 342 -9.39 -2.72 5.36
CA SER A 342 -8.26 -3.58 5.72
C SER A 342 -8.18 -4.83 4.83
N ILE A 343 -6.96 -5.22 4.46
CA ILE A 343 -6.66 -6.44 3.72
C ILE A 343 -5.71 -7.32 4.55
N ARG A 344 -6.11 -8.56 4.83
CA ARG A 344 -5.27 -9.55 5.51
C ARG A 344 -4.87 -10.68 4.55
N LEU A 345 -3.58 -10.81 4.30
CA LEU A 345 -2.98 -11.87 3.49
C LEU A 345 -2.45 -12.98 4.41
N LYS A 346 -2.95 -14.21 4.23
CA LYS A 346 -2.44 -15.41 4.89
C LYS A 346 -1.70 -16.36 3.95
N ALA A 347 -1.88 -16.19 2.64
CA ALA A 347 -1.27 -17.04 1.63
C ALA A 347 0.01 -16.42 1.06
N SER A 348 1.02 -17.26 0.90
CA SER A 348 2.29 -16.90 0.28
C SER A 348 2.14 -16.50 -1.19
N GLY A 349 3.05 -15.66 -1.69
CA GLY A 349 3.07 -15.20 -3.08
C GLY A 349 1.94 -14.23 -3.44
N SER A 350 1.19 -13.72 -2.45
CA SER A 350 0.12 -12.75 -2.68
C SER A 350 0.67 -11.37 -2.98
N LYS A 351 -0.08 -10.55 -3.70
CA LYS A 351 0.31 -9.21 -4.14
C LYS A 351 -0.76 -8.17 -3.85
N VAL A 352 -0.37 -6.98 -3.38
CA VAL A 352 -1.23 -5.79 -3.28
C VAL A 352 -0.61 -4.64 -4.06
N SER A 353 -1.37 -4.04 -4.99
CA SER A 353 -0.81 -2.96 -5.82
C SER A 353 -1.77 -1.87 -6.26
N ASN A 354 -1.21 -0.69 -6.58
CA ASN A 354 -1.89 0.44 -7.22
C ASN A 354 -3.07 1.05 -6.45
N LEU A 355 -3.19 0.79 -5.13
CA LEU A 355 -4.30 1.28 -4.30
C LEU A 355 -3.88 2.48 -3.45
N GLY A 356 -4.83 3.39 -3.19
CA GLY A 356 -4.70 4.48 -2.23
C GLY A 356 -5.34 4.12 -0.89
N PHE A 357 -4.57 3.64 0.08
CA PHE A 357 -5.07 3.34 1.41
C PHE A 357 -5.19 4.61 2.27
N LEU A 358 -6.29 4.71 3.02
CA LEU A 358 -6.54 5.79 3.98
C LEU A 358 -6.92 5.17 5.34
N ILE A 359 -6.30 5.68 6.41
CA ILE A 359 -6.74 5.46 7.80
C ILE A 359 -6.89 6.85 8.43
N ASP A 360 -8.13 7.28 8.69
CA ASP A 360 -8.44 8.59 9.25
C ASP A 360 -9.22 8.53 10.59
N ASN A 361 -9.74 9.67 11.06
CA ASN A 361 -10.49 9.72 12.31
C ASN A 361 -11.89 9.07 12.22
N ASN A 362 -12.40 8.73 11.04
CA ASN A 362 -13.67 8.02 10.85
C ASN A 362 -13.47 6.50 10.90
N ASP A 363 -12.26 6.03 10.60
CA ASP A 363 -11.85 4.62 10.72
C ASP A 363 -11.79 4.09 12.14
N LEU A 364 -11.76 4.99 13.11
CA LEU A 364 -11.50 4.68 14.50
C LEU A 364 -12.73 4.99 15.34
N VAL A 365 -13.42 3.93 15.74
CA VAL A 365 -14.63 4.03 16.55
C VAL A 365 -14.25 3.76 18.00
N PHE A 366 -14.56 4.71 18.88
CA PHE A 366 -14.33 4.60 20.32
C PHE A 366 -15.66 4.64 21.08
N LYS A 367 -15.79 3.77 22.08
CA LYS A 367 -16.89 3.81 23.06
C LYS A 367 -16.29 3.61 24.45
N ASP A 368 -16.69 4.45 25.40
CA ASP A 368 -16.19 4.43 26.79
C ASP A 368 -14.65 4.45 26.89
N GLY A 369 -14.02 5.22 25.99
CA GLY A 369 -12.56 5.28 25.90
C GLY A 369 -11.92 3.95 25.54
N LYS A 370 -12.58 3.08 24.77
CA LYS A 370 -12.00 1.84 24.22
C LYS A 370 -12.25 1.77 22.73
N LEU A 371 -11.25 1.31 21.98
CA LEU A 371 -11.40 1.08 20.55
C LEU A 371 -12.40 -0.06 20.31
N GLN A 372 -13.31 0.13 19.37
CA GLN A 372 -14.38 -0.82 19.07
C GLN A 372 -13.97 -1.81 17.96
N SER A 373 -14.54 -3.02 18.02
CA SER A 373 -14.41 -4.01 16.95
C SER A 373 -14.98 -3.45 15.65
N GLY A 374 -14.26 -3.64 14.54
CA GLY A 374 -14.60 -3.07 13.23
C GLY A 374 -13.77 -1.84 12.86
N SER A 375 -13.07 -1.21 13.82
CA SER A 375 -12.15 -0.11 13.52
C SER A 375 -11.00 -0.58 12.62
N VAL A 376 -10.70 0.20 11.57
CA VAL A 376 -9.59 -0.08 10.64
C VAL A 376 -8.33 0.55 11.22
N GLN A 377 -7.50 -0.27 11.86
CA GLN A 377 -6.20 0.17 12.40
C GLN A 377 -5.04 -0.14 11.46
N GLN A 378 -5.23 -1.09 10.54
CA GLN A 378 -4.21 -1.52 9.60
C GLN A 378 -4.78 -1.62 8.18
N SER A 379 -4.07 -1.07 7.19
CA SER A 379 -4.50 -1.16 5.79
C SER A 379 -4.17 -2.51 5.17
N VAL A 380 -2.92 -2.97 5.32
CA VAL A 380 -2.47 -4.29 4.83
C VAL A 380 -1.82 -5.07 5.97
N ILE A 381 -2.26 -6.30 6.18
CA ILE A 381 -1.73 -7.21 7.20
C ILE A 381 -1.20 -8.46 6.51
N VAL A 382 0.05 -8.82 6.79
CA VAL A 382 0.65 -10.09 6.35
C VAL A 382 0.79 -10.99 7.57
N SER A 383 0.24 -12.19 7.50
CA SER A 383 0.04 -13.04 8.69
C SER A 383 0.17 -14.52 8.37
N ASN A 384 0.04 -15.35 9.42
CA ASN A 384 0.01 -16.81 9.31
C ASN A 384 1.26 -17.42 8.65
N GLY A 385 2.42 -16.79 8.83
CA GLY A 385 3.68 -17.26 8.24
C GLY A 385 3.73 -17.18 6.70
N ALA A 386 2.92 -16.31 6.09
CA ALA A 386 2.95 -16.09 4.65
C ALA A 386 4.36 -15.69 4.17
N LYS A 387 4.74 -16.22 3.00
CA LYS A 387 6.04 -15.99 2.37
C LYS A 387 5.92 -15.22 1.07
N ASP A 388 6.95 -14.48 0.69
CA ASP A 388 7.10 -13.90 -0.65
C ASP A 388 5.91 -13.01 -1.07
N VAL A 389 5.37 -12.25 -0.11
CA VAL A 389 4.28 -11.29 -0.37
C VAL A 389 4.83 -10.00 -0.96
N GLU A 390 4.20 -9.48 -2.01
CA GLU A 390 4.62 -8.24 -2.68
C GLU A 390 3.61 -7.11 -2.40
N ILE A 391 4.09 -5.96 -1.93
CA ILE A 391 3.28 -4.76 -1.69
C ILE A 391 3.92 -3.60 -2.45
N THR A 392 3.31 -3.18 -3.57
CA THR A 392 3.95 -2.24 -4.49
C THR A 392 3.05 -1.22 -5.17
N GLY A 393 3.55 -0.02 -5.45
CA GLY A 393 2.83 1.00 -6.20
C GLY A 393 1.62 1.58 -5.45
N ASN A 394 1.53 1.37 -4.13
CA ASN A 394 0.42 1.86 -3.32
C ASN A 394 0.73 3.25 -2.74
N THR A 395 -0.31 4.02 -2.46
CA THR A 395 -0.23 5.21 -1.61
C THR A 395 -0.87 4.92 -0.28
N PHE A 396 -0.14 5.04 0.82
CA PHE A 396 -0.66 4.90 2.17
C PHE A 396 -0.74 6.27 2.84
N SER A 397 -1.93 6.64 3.32
CA SER A 397 -2.17 7.92 3.99
C SER A 397 -2.73 7.70 5.39
N ILE A 398 -2.00 8.18 6.39
CA ILE A 398 -2.47 8.28 7.77
C ILE A 398 -2.37 9.75 8.15
N PRO A 399 -3.41 10.59 7.93
CA PRO A 399 -3.43 11.96 8.44
C PRO A 399 -3.29 11.99 9.97
N SER A 400 -3.00 13.17 10.55
CA SER A 400 -3.01 13.33 12.00
C SER A 400 -4.32 12.86 12.63
N VAL A 401 -4.23 11.89 13.52
CA VAL A 401 -5.37 11.27 14.20
C VAL A 401 -5.41 11.76 15.64
N TYR A 402 -6.57 12.30 16.06
CA TYR A 402 -6.76 12.95 17.36
C TYR A 402 -7.95 12.41 18.16
N LYS A 403 -8.74 11.49 17.59
CA LYS A 403 -9.83 10.82 18.32
C LYS A 403 -9.28 9.71 19.22
N GLY A 404 -9.85 9.60 20.43
CA GLY A 404 -9.54 8.56 21.42
C GLY A 404 -8.52 8.99 22.48
N GLN A 405 -8.76 8.61 23.74
CA GLN A 405 -7.79 8.74 24.85
C GLN A 405 -7.13 7.39 25.17
N VAL A 406 -6.82 6.60 24.14
CA VAL A 406 -6.24 5.26 24.30
C VAL A 406 -5.01 5.05 23.46
N ASP A 407 -4.20 4.12 23.94
CA ASP A 407 -3.04 3.59 23.25
C ASP A 407 -3.49 2.77 22.01
N PHE A 408 -3.39 3.33 20.81
CA PHE A 408 -3.59 2.62 19.54
C PHE A 408 -2.58 3.08 18.48
N GLN A 409 -2.16 2.15 17.61
CA GLN A 409 -1.09 2.37 16.62
C GLN A 409 -1.62 2.14 15.20
N PRO A 410 -2.10 3.19 14.50
CA PRO A 410 -2.51 3.04 13.11
C PRO A 410 -1.28 2.71 12.27
N SER A 411 -1.36 1.64 11.47
CA SER A 411 -0.23 1.13 10.68
C SER A 411 -0.64 0.94 9.22
N SER A 412 0.15 1.44 8.27
CA SER A 412 -0.18 1.21 6.86
C SER A 412 0.02 -0.27 6.49
N ILE A 413 1.16 -0.84 6.88
CA ILE A 413 1.49 -2.25 6.70
C ILE A 413 1.83 -2.87 8.06
N TRP A 414 1.30 -4.06 8.33
CA TRP A 414 1.50 -4.81 9.57
C TRP A 414 1.96 -6.23 9.26
N LEU A 415 3.16 -6.59 9.70
CA LEU A 415 3.73 -7.93 9.56
C LEU A 415 3.67 -8.66 10.90
N GLU A 416 3.05 -9.82 10.92
CA GLU A 416 2.97 -10.69 12.11
C GLU A 416 4.09 -11.75 12.10
N GLN A 417 4.44 -12.24 13.28
CA GLN A 417 5.45 -13.28 13.49
C GLN A 417 5.37 -14.47 12.51
N GLY A 418 6.53 -14.93 12.04
CA GLY A 418 6.69 -16.04 11.10
C GLY A 418 6.62 -15.69 9.62
N VAL A 419 6.22 -14.46 9.26
CA VAL A 419 6.24 -13.98 7.87
C VAL A 419 7.68 -13.91 7.35
N SER A 420 7.91 -14.29 6.09
CA SER A 420 9.25 -14.20 5.49
C SER A 420 9.26 -13.72 4.04
N GLY A 421 10.35 -13.12 3.56
CA GLY A 421 10.51 -12.81 2.13
C GLY A 421 9.55 -11.73 1.60
N THR A 422 8.90 -10.94 2.47
CA THR A 422 7.98 -9.88 2.02
C THR A 422 8.76 -8.77 1.34
N ASN A 423 8.28 -8.28 0.19
CA ASN A 423 8.88 -7.20 -0.58
C ASN A 423 7.95 -5.99 -0.63
N ILE A 424 8.37 -4.87 -0.03
CA ILE A 424 7.60 -3.63 0.10
C ILE A 424 8.32 -2.52 -0.67
N HIS A 425 7.84 -2.20 -1.88
CA HIS A 425 8.58 -1.27 -2.75
C HIS A 425 7.74 -0.36 -3.63
N ASP A 426 8.33 0.77 -4.03
CA ASP A 426 7.70 1.77 -4.90
C ASP A 426 6.36 2.29 -4.34
N ASN A 427 6.21 2.29 -3.01
CA ASN A 427 5.03 2.85 -2.34
C ASN A 427 5.29 4.29 -1.90
N THR A 428 4.21 5.07 -1.79
CA THR A 428 4.23 6.41 -1.20
C THR A 428 3.55 6.38 0.17
N PHE A 429 4.21 6.88 1.21
CA PHE A 429 3.68 6.99 2.56
C PHE A 429 3.51 8.46 2.96
N LYS A 430 2.30 8.84 3.38
CA LYS A 430 1.96 10.16 3.92
C LYS A 430 1.54 9.98 5.37
N LEU A 431 2.44 10.30 6.30
CA LEU A 431 2.30 9.93 7.71
C LEU A 431 2.19 11.16 8.62
N GLY A 432 1.06 11.30 9.30
CA GLY A 432 0.84 12.21 10.42
C GLY A 432 1.09 11.51 11.75
N ARG A 433 0.83 12.20 12.87
CA ARG A 433 0.92 11.62 14.22
C ARG A 433 -0.41 11.02 14.68
N SER A 434 -0.32 10.02 15.54
CA SER A 434 -1.46 9.53 16.35
C SER A 434 -1.37 10.12 17.75
N HIS A 435 -2.51 10.47 18.36
CA HIS A 435 -2.54 10.94 19.75
C HIS A 435 -2.22 9.77 20.72
N TYR A 436 -1.39 10.03 21.74
CA TYR A 436 -0.93 9.07 22.77
C TYR A 436 -0.08 7.86 22.31
N ASN A 437 0.04 7.56 21.02
CA ASN A 437 0.98 6.55 20.49
C ASN A 437 1.50 6.99 19.10
N SER A 438 2.01 6.07 18.28
CA SER A 438 2.67 6.37 17.02
C SER A 438 1.82 5.94 15.84
N ALA A 439 1.81 6.72 14.77
CA ALA A 439 1.37 6.23 13.47
C ALA A 439 2.57 5.64 12.73
N VAL A 440 2.40 4.49 12.10
CA VAL A 440 3.50 3.69 11.54
C VAL A 440 3.25 3.40 10.06
N GLY A 441 4.25 3.59 9.20
CA GLY A 441 4.19 3.14 7.82
C GLY A 441 4.23 1.61 7.75
N ILE A 442 5.29 1.01 8.27
CA ILE A 442 5.54 -0.43 8.24
C ILE A 442 5.89 -0.90 9.65
N ASN A 443 5.04 -1.76 10.20
CA ASN A 443 5.20 -2.28 11.55
C ASN A 443 5.52 -3.78 11.52
N PHE A 444 6.64 -4.17 12.12
CA PHE A 444 7.02 -5.57 12.31
C PHE A 444 6.75 -5.95 13.75
N VAL A 445 5.80 -6.85 13.94
CA VAL A 445 5.42 -7.37 15.25
C VAL A 445 5.93 -8.79 15.36
N GLY A 446 7.21 -8.89 15.73
CA GLY A 446 7.92 -10.15 15.92
C GLY A 446 7.43 -10.93 17.13
N GLY A 447 8.05 -12.09 17.33
CA GLY A 447 7.76 -12.99 18.44
C GLY A 447 8.68 -14.20 18.44
N THR A 448 8.20 -15.32 18.93
CA THR A 448 9.00 -16.56 19.03
C THR A 448 9.39 -17.13 17.67
N THR A 449 8.54 -16.93 16.67
CA THR A 449 8.83 -17.26 15.28
C THR A 449 9.23 -15.98 14.56
N PRO A 450 10.50 -15.80 14.15
CA PRO A 450 10.95 -14.54 13.62
C PRO A 450 10.21 -14.13 12.35
N ILE A 451 10.01 -12.82 12.17
CA ILE A 451 9.79 -12.25 10.84
C ILE A 451 11.15 -12.20 10.14
N ALA A 452 11.25 -12.68 8.91
CA ALA A 452 12.55 -12.85 8.23
C ALA A 452 12.60 -12.23 6.82
N ASP A 453 13.80 -11.86 6.38
CA ASP A 453 14.14 -11.60 4.98
C ASP A 453 13.22 -10.61 4.26
N THR A 454 12.75 -9.58 4.98
CA THR A 454 11.86 -8.56 4.41
C THR A 454 12.67 -7.45 3.75
N THR A 455 12.29 -7.10 2.52
CA THR A 455 12.86 -5.96 1.80
C THR A 455 11.91 -4.77 1.81
N VAL A 456 12.44 -3.59 2.13
CA VAL A 456 11.73 -2.30 2.12
C VAL A 456 12.52 -1.35 1.22
N ASN A 457 12.15 -1.21 -0.05
CA ASN A 457 12.99 -0.47 -1.00
C ASN A 457 12.26 0.52 -1.88
N ASN A 458 12.96 1.59 -2.28
CA ASN A 458 12.45 2.59 -3.23
C ASN A 458 11.11 3.23 -2.82
N ASN A 459 10.80 3.28 -1.52
CA ASN A 459 9.59 3.94 -1.05
C ASN A 459 9.84 5.44 -0.85
N THR A 460 8.80 6.25 -1.09
CA THR A 460 8.81 7.69 -0.78
C THR A 460 7.97 7.94 0.47
N VAL A 461 8.52 8.68 1.43
CA VAL A 461 7.85 8.97 2.70
C VAL A 461 7.87 10.46 2.94
N THR A 462 6.70 11.02 3.22
CA THR A 462 6.53 12.40 3.67
C THR A 462 5.79 12.40 4.99
N PHE A 463 6.37 13.04 6.01
CA PHE A 463 5.67 13.31 7.25
C PHE A 463 4.81 14.56 7.11
N THR A 464 3.63 14.56 7.71
CA THR A 464 2.68 15.69 7.64
C THR A 464 2.69 16.47 8.94
N LYS A 465 2.49 17.80 8.83
CA LYS A 465 2.39 18.69 10.00
C LYS A 465 1.17 18.31 10.84
N ASP A 466 1.32 18.47 12.14
CA ASP A 466 0.25 18.16 13.08
C ASP A 466 -1.04 18.94 12.85
N ALA A 467 -2.15 18.23 13.01
CA ALA A 467 -3.43 18.86 13.30
C ALA A 467 -3.37 19.54 14.69
N PRO A 468 -4.10 20.67 14.90
CA PRO A 468 -4.01 21.48 16.13
C PRO A 468 -4.20 20.73 17.46
N ASN A 469 -4.89 19.58 17.45
CA ASN A 469 -5.29 18.85 18.65
C ASN A 469 -4.37 17.68 19.01
N VAL A 470 -3.32 17.38 18.22
CA VAL A 470 -2.39 16.28 18.54
C VAL A 470 -1.31 16.77 19.51
N THR A 471 -1.34 16.29 20.76
CA THR A 471 -0.40 16.78 21.80
C THR A 471 0.75 15.82 22.10
N SER A 472 0.65 14.55 21.72
CA SER A 472 1.64 13.51 22.00
C SER A 472 1.76 12.52 20.84
N GLY A 473 2.64 11.51 20.98
CA GLY A 473 2.88 10.53 19.92
C GLY A 473 3.92 10.93 18.89
N SER A 474 4.20 10.00 17.97
CA SER A 474 5.21 10.11 16.91
C SER A 474 4.65 9.65 15.56
N ALA A 475 5.35 9.98 14.48
CA ALA A 475 5.13 9.38 13.17
C ALA A 475 6.38 8.61 12.78
N MET A 476 6.23 7.37 12.33
CA MET A 476 7.36 6.48 12.07
C MET A 476 7.21 5.80 10.72
N PHE A 477 8.26 5.75 9.90
CA PHE A 477 8.21 4.99 8.65
C PHE A 477 8.32 3.49 8.93
N VAL A 478 9.44 3.02 9.47
CA VAL A 478 9.64 1.61 9.85
C VAL A 478 9.76 1.48 11.36
N VAL A 479 8.97 0.58 11.94
CA VAL A 479 9.13 0.11 13.33
C VAL A 479 9.32 -1.39 13.30
N ALA A 480 10.50 -1.86 13.67
CA ALA A 480 10.79 -3.28 13.77
C ALA A 480 10.98 -3.71 15.22
N ASN A 481 9.96 -4.35 15.79
CA ASN A 481 9.98 -4.79 17.18
C ASN A 481 9.96 -6.31 17.26
N GLY A 482 11.07 -6.91 17.67
CA GLY A 482 11.18 -8.36 17.82
C GLY A 482 10.34 -8.92 18.97
N ASN A 483 9.98 -8.12 19.98
CA ASN A 483 9.18 -8.55 21.13
C ASN A 483 9.73 -9.80 21.83
N THR A 484 11.05 -9.92 21.92
CA THR A 484 11.70 -11.11 22.48
C THR A 484 12.77 -10.71 23.48
N ASP A 485 12.66 -11.16 24.72
CA ASP A 485 13.67 -10.92 25.76
C ASP A 485 14.94 -11.73 25.46
N GLY A 486 15.98 -11.07 24.94
CA GLY A 486 17.28 -11.68 24.63
C GLY A 486 17.32 -12.59 23.40
N LYS A 487 16.28 -12.60 22.56
CA LYS A 487 16.29 -13.26 21.23
C LYS A 487 16.00 -12.24 20.13
N TYR A 488 15.88 -12.71 18.89
CA TYR A 488 15.57 -11.87 17.74
C TYR A 488 14.27 -12.31 17.07
N GLY A 489 13.18 -11.62 17.38
CA GLY A 489 11.87 -11.85 16.74
C GLY A 489 11.72 -11.22 15.35
N VAL A 490 12.72 -10.45 14.90
CA VAL A 490 12.82 -9.94 13.53
C VAL A 490 14.24 -10.09 13.02
N GLN A 491 14.42 -10.59 11.80
CA GLN A 491 15.72 -10.93 11.23
C GLN A 491 15.81 -10.55 9.74
N GLY A 492 16.99 -10.16 9.28
CA GLY A 492 17.28 -10.02 7.84
C GLY A 492 16.49 -8.93 7.13
N ILE A 493 16.24 -7.78 7.77
CA ILE A 493 15.58 -6.66 7.10
C ILE A 493 16.58 -5.95 6.18
N THR A 494 16.21 -5.77 4.92
CA THR A 494 16.95 -4.88 4.00
C THR A 494 16.09 -3.66 3.67
N ALA A 495 16.53 -2.46 4.11
CA ALA A 495 15.90 -1.20 3.74
C ALA A 495 16.84 -0.41 2.82
N SER A 496 16.45 -0.21 1.56
CA SER A 496 17.32 0.44 0.58
C SER A 496 16.67 1.37 -0.43
N GLY A 497 17.36 2.42 -0.85
CA GLY A 497 16.84 3.35 -1.87
C GLY A 497 15.62 4.17 -1.43
N ASN A 498 15.22 4.12 -0.15
CA ASN A 498 14.05 4.86 0.32
C ASN A 498 14.38 6.36 0.44
N VAL A 499 13.38 7.20 0.17
CA VAL A 499 13.45 8.65 0.32
C VAL A 499 12.49 9.08 1.43
N VAL A 500 13.02 9.62 2.52
CA VAL A 500 12.27 10.00 3.71
C VAL A 500 12.45 11.48 4.00
N ASP A 501 11.36 12.23 4.00
CA ASP A 501 11.31 13.66 4.32
C ASP A 501 10.51 13.93 5.60
N GLY A 502 11.23 14.26 6.67
CA GLY A 502 10.73 14.63 7.99
C GLY A 502 10.66 16.12 8.26
N THR A 503 10.98 16.98 7.31
CA THR A 503 11.10 18.44 7.52
C THR A 503 9.84 19.10 8.09
N ALA A 504 8.65 18.56 7.79
CA ALA A 504 7.39 19.04 8.34
C ALA A 504 7.14 18.63 9.82
N LEU A 505 7.91 17.67 10.36
CA LEU A 505 7.76 17.13 11.71
C LEU A 505 9.14 16.78 12.35
N PRO A 506 10.07 17.73 12.50
CA PRO A 506 11.48 17.44 12.79
C PRO A 506 11.77 16.91 14.20
N ASN A 507 10.81 17.00 15.13
CA ASN A 507 10.98 16.59 16.53
C ASN A 507 10.20 15.32 16.92
N LYS A 508 9.44 14.73 15.98
CA LYS A 508 8.56 13.58 16.24
C LYS A 508 8.48 12.58 15.07
N SER A 509 9.31 12.73 14.05
CA SER A 509 9.38 11.81 12.90
C SER A 509 10.58 10.86 13.01
N TYR A 510 10.35 9.57 12.77
CA TYR A 510 11.39 8.54 12.81
C TYR A 510 11.42 7.81 11.47
N ALA A 511 12.58 7.69 10.84
CA ALA A 511 12.69 6.88 9.62
C ALA A 511 12.70 5.39 9.97
N VAL A 512 13.57 4.95 10.89
CA VAL A 512 13.63 3.55 11.32
C VAL A 512 13.84 3.45 12.83
N ALA A 513 13.00 2.67 13.51
CA ALA A 513 13.15 2.36 14.93
C ALA A 513 13.17 0.83 15.15
N ILE A 514 14.15 0.31 15.89
CA ILE A 514 14.35 -1.14 16.07
C ILE A 514 14.52 -1.61 17.52
N SER A 515 14.04 -2.80 17.84
CA SER A 515 14.34 -3.54 19.08
C SER A 515 14.36 -5.03 18.78
N ASP A 516 15.30 -5.77 19.39
CA ASP A 516 15.41 -7.23 19.22
C ASP A 516 15.50 -7.68 17.73
N VAL A 517 16.24 -6.91 16.92
CA VAL A 517 16.46 -7.18 15.48
C VAL A 517 17.87 -7.74 15.25
N LYS A 518 17.99 -8.75 14.39
CA LYS A 518 19.29 -9.21 13.88
C LYS A 518 19.41 -9.00 12.38
N GLY A 519 20.52 -8.42 11.92
CA GLY A 519 20.78 -8.31 10.48
C GLY A 519 19.91 -7.25 9.80
N LEU A 520 19.86 -6.02 10.34
CA LEU A 520 19.27 -4.88 9.65
C LEU A 520 20.28 -4.28 8.68
N HIS A 521 19.95 -4.22 7.39
CA HIS A 521 20.75 -3.58 6.36
C HIS A 521 20.08 -2.29 5.90
N LEU A 522 20.60 -1.15 6.38
CA LEU A 522 20.18 0.19 5.93
C LEU A 522 21.19 0.70 4.89
N THR A 523 20.83 0.63 3.61
CA THR A 523 21.75 0.94 2.50
C THR A 523 21.17 1.91 1.49
N ASP A 524 21.92 2.89 1.01
CA ASP A 524 21.48 3.79 -0.09
C ASP A 524 20.18 4.58 0.18
N ASN A 525 19.82 4.84 1.44
CA ASN A 525 18.62 5.63 1.77
C ASN A 525 18.93 7.13 1.84
N LYS A 526 17.95 7.96 1.51
CA LYS A 526 17.99 9.42 1.68
C LYS A 526 17.02 9.80 2.81
N VAL A 527 17.53 10.31 3.92
CA VAL A 527 16.71 10.70 5.09
C VAL A 527 17.00 12.14 5.45
N THR A 528 15.97 12.99 5.34
CA THR A 528 16.10 14.44 5.55
C THR A 528 15.19 14.93 6.67
N GLY A 529 15.70 15.75 7.58
CA GLY A 529 14.91 16.55 8.51
C GLY A 529 14.12 15.74 9.55
N THR A 530 14.46 14.47 9.78
CA THR A 530 13.76 13.64 10.77
C THR A 530 14.24 13.92 12.20
N TYR A 531 13.47 13.50 13.21
CA TYR A 531 13.97 13.48 14.58
C TYR A 531 15.07 12.43 14.73
N MET A 532 14.83 11.22 14.25
CA MET A 532 15.82 10.15 14.23
C MET A 532 15.78 9.37 12.92
N ALA A 533 16.92 9.27 12.23
CA ALA A 533 17.00 8.46 11.01
C ALA A 533 17.06 6.95 11.34
N LEU A 534 17.87 6.55 12.31
CA LEU A 534 17.83 5.23 12.92
C LEU A 534 17.81 5.37 14.44
N SER A 535 16.92 4.65 15.14
CA SER A 535 16.88 4.63 16.61
C SER A 535 16.62 3.25 17.18
N TYR A 536 16.90 3.07 18.47
CA TYR A 536 16.25 1.99 19.20
C TYR A 536 14.75 2.29 19.41
N SER A 537 13.97 1.25 19.59
CA SER A 537 12.59 1.26 20.06
C SER A 537 12.54 0.68 21.47
N SER A 538 11.67 1.19 22.34
CA SER A 538 11.45 0.61 23.68
C SER A 538 9.98 0.44 23.95
N TRP A 539 9.59 -0.77 24.38
CA TRP A 539 8.23 -1.10 24.75
C TRP A 539 8.21 -1.78 26.13
N GLN A 540 7.43 -1.23 27.07
CA GLN A 540 7.21 -1.79 28.43
C GLN A 540 8.46 -2.25 29.20
N GLY A 541 9.60 -1.56 29.02
CA GLY A 541 10.86 -1.89 29.72
C GLY A 541 11.55 -3.17 29.26
N LYS A 542 11.02 -3.88 28.26
CA LYS A 542 11.67 -5.01 27.60
C LYS A 542 12.39 -4.48 26.36
N THR A 543 13.68 -4.22 26.51
CA THR A 543 14.52 -3.77 25.39
C THR A 543 15.81 -4.55 25.43
N SER A 544 15.99 -5.42 24.44
CA SER A 544 17.26 -6.10 24.18
C SER A 544 17.97 -5.43 22.99
N ALA A 545 19.27 -5.66 22.93
CA ALA A 545 20.10 -5.12 21.87
C ALA A 545 19.75 -5.75 20.51
N SER A 546 19.73 -4.90 19.48
CA SER A 546 19.76 -5.36 18.09
C SER A 546 21.22 -5.54 17.67
N THR A 547 21.49 -6.51 16.80
CA THR A 547 22.86 -6.87 16.37
C THR A 547 22.95 -7.04 14.86
N ASP A 548 24.17 -7.14 14.35
CA ASP A 548 24.49 -7.26 12.92
C ASP A 548 23.85 -6.11 12.09
N ILE A 549 23.85 -4.89 12.62
CA ILE A 549 23.29 -3.72 11.92
C ILE A 549 24.32 -3.24 10.90
N VAL A 550 23.91 -3.06 9.65
CA VAL A 550 24.75 -2.55 8.56
C VAL A 550 24.22 -1.19 8.10
N LEU A 551 25.08 -0.17 8.14
CA LEU A 551 24.77 1.21 7.74
C LEU A 551 25.75 1.66 6.66
N LYS A 552 25.33 1.66 5.39
CA LYS A 552 26.20 1.98 4.25
C LYS A 552 25.52 2.93 3.25
N LYS A 553 26.29 3.84 2.65
CA LYS A 553 25.84 4.72 1.55
C LYS A 553 24.57 5.55 1.80
N ASN A 554 24.15 5.71 3.04
CA ASN A 554 22.97 6.52 3.33
C ASN A 554 23.34 8.02 3.25
N ALA A 555 22.45 8.82 2.68
CA ALA A 555 22.52 10.28 2.73
C ALA A 555 21.60 10.77 3.85
N LEU A 556 22.19 11.21 4.96
CA LEU A 556 21.50 11.66 6.16
C LEU A 556 21.66 13.17 6.27
N LYS A 557 20.57 13.91 6.09
CA LYS A 557 20.58 15.37 6.01
C LYS A 557 19.71 16.00 7.09
N ASP A 558 20.22 16.97 7.84
CA ASP A 558 19.45 17.79 8.78
C ASP A 558 18.61 17.02 9.84
N ASN A 559 18.97 15.78 10.17
CA ASN A 559 18.25 14.99 11.17
C ASN A 559 18.62 15.42 12.60
N THR A 560 17.72 15.39 13.58
CA THR A 560 18.10 15.73 14.96
C THR A 560 19.15 14.74 15.50
N ALA A 561 19.00 13.45 15.20
CA ALA A 561 20.03 12.43 15.37
C ALA A 561 20.05 11.47 14.17
N ASP A 562 21.24 11.11 13.72
CA ASP A 562 21.43 10.22 12.57
C ASP A 562 21.32 8.75 12.99
N VAL A 563 21.96 8.33 14.08
CA VAL A 563 21.89 6.96 14.62
C VAL A 563 21.81 6.94 16.15
N TYR A 564 20.64 6.72 16.74
CA TYR A 564 20.35 6.82 18.17
C TYR A 564 20.20 5.49 18.94
N PHE A 565 21.30 4.95 19.50
CA PHE A 565 21.34 3.75 20.37
C PHE A 565 21.94 3.98 21.78
N ASN A 566 22.12 5.24 22.18
CA ASN A 566 22.80 5.62 23.43
C ASN A 566 22.40 4.79 24.66
N PRO A 567 21.10 4.57 24.96
CA PRO A 567 20.71 3.83 26.15
C PRO A 567 21.20 2.38 26.18
N LEU A 568 21.42 1.77 25.02
CA LEU A 568 21.93 0.40 24.89
C LEU A 568 23.45 0.35 24.95
N PHE A 569 24.15 1.29 24.32
CA PHE A 569 25.61 1.44 24.47
C PHE A 569 25.99 1.81 25.90
N ASN A 570 25.22 2.70 26.52
CA ASN A 570 25.44 3.13 27.90
C ASN A 570 25.27 1.97 28.89
N THR A 571 24.41 1.01 28.61
CA THR A 571 24.26 -0.15 29.51
C THR A 571 25.22 -1.30 29.18
N GLY A 572 26.07 -1.16 28.16
CA GLY A 572 26.90 -2.24 27.64
C GLY A 572 26.10 -3.35 26.92
N LYS A 573 24.80 -3.15 26.71
CA LYS A 573 23.94 -4.07 25.96
C LYS A 573 24.31 -4.11 24.48
N MET A 574 24.82 -3.00 23.94
CA MET A 574 25.40 -2.89 22.60
C MET A 574 26.85 -2.44 22.68
N THR A 575 27.63 -2.88 21.70
CA THR A 575 29.04 -2.54 21.47
C THR A 575 29.23 -2.02 20.05
N SER A 576 30.41 -1.47 19.75
CA SER A 576 30.72 -0.99 18.40
C SER A 576 30.75 -2.12 17.35
N ARG A 577 30.82 -3.39 17.75
CA ARG A 577 30.79 -4.54 16.84
C ARG A 577 29.39 -4.87 16.33
N ASP A 578 28.36 -4.40 17.02
CA ASP A 578 26.95 -4.65 16.66
C ASP A 578 26.49 -3.76 15.50
N VAL A 579 27.30 -2.77 15.10
CA VAL A 579 27.03 -1.85 14.00
C VAL A 579 28.23 -1.76 13.06
N VAL A 580 28.01 -2.14 11.80
CA VAL A 580 28.99 -2.04 10.71
C VAL A 580 28.70 -0.79 9.89
N TYR A 581 29.59 0.19 9.97
CA TYR A 581 29.56 1.38 9.13
C TYR A 581 30.30 1.16 7.82
N GLY A 582 29.76 1.70 6.73
CA GLY A 582 30.47 1.76 5.45
C GLY A 582 31.67 2.70 5.49
N SER A 583 32.65 2.44 4.62
CA SER A 583 33.89 3.22 4.48
C SER A 583 34.18 3.51 3.00
N GLY A 584 35.02 4.52 2.73
CA GLY A 584 35.35 4.91 1.35
C GLY A 584 34.10 5.28 0.55
N ALA A 585 33.92 4.65 -0.62
CA ALA A 585 32.74 4.83 -1.47
C ALA A 585 31.43 4.31 -0.85
N ASP A 586 31.52 3.47 0.19
CA ASP A 586 30.37 2.94 0.92
C ASP A 586 30.00 3.78 2.16
N ALA A 587 30.73 4.87 2.43
CA ALA A 587 30.51 5.70 3.61
C ALA A 587 29.13 6.37 3.61
N ASN A 588 28.55 6.50 4.81
CA ASN A 588 27.35 7.32 4.97
C ASN A 588 27.74 8.80 4.84
N VAL A 589 26.91 9.56 4.13
CA VAL A 589 27.11 11.01 3.93
C VAL A 589 26.19 11.74 4.91
N ILE A 590 26.78 12.43 5.88
CA ILE A 590 26.03 13.24 6.85
C ILE A 590 26.22 14.70 6.50
N VAL A 591 25.11 15.39 6.20
CA VAL A 591 25.12 16.79 5.74
C VAL A 591 24.22 17.65 6.62
N ARG A 592 24.67 18.87 6.93
CA ARG A 592 23.83 19.91 7.55
C ARG A 592 23.70 21.11 6.63
N SER A 593 22.48 21.58 6.40
CA SER A 593 22.18 22.79 5.63
C SER A 593 22.74 24.04 6.29
N THR A 594 22.88 24.06 7.62
CA THR A 594 23.53 25.13 8.39
C THR A 594 24.27 24.51 9.59
N TYR A 595 25.49 24.94 9.85
CA TYR A 595 26.26 24.49 11.01
C TYR A 595 25.76 25.14 12.32
N GLU A 596 25.35 24.31 13.28
CA GLU A 596 24.72 24.70 14.55
C GLU A 596 25.56 24.41 15.82
N ALA A 597 26.89 24.27 15.72
CA ALA A 597 27.76 23.92 16.86
C ALA A 597 27.31 22.66 17.65
N LYS A 598 26.70 21.72 16.95
CA LYS A 598 26.18 20.46 17.49
C LYS A 598 26.77 19.29 16.72
N ALA A 599 27.34 18.32 17.45
CA ALA A 599 27.84 17.09 16.85
C ALA A 599 26.67 16.22 16.33
N PRO A 600 26.78 15.60 15.15
CA PRO A 600 25.88 14.54 14.74
C PRO A 600 26.10 13.34 15.67
N TYR A 601 25.03 12.64 15.97
CA TYR A 601 25.08 11.52 16.88
C TYR A 601 25.13 10.21 16.10
N VAL A 602 26.29 9.53 16.17
CA VAL A 602 26.56 8.26 15.46
C VAL A 602 27.32 7.31 16.38
N ASN A 603 26.71 6.16 16.70
CA ASN A 603 27.29 5.22 17.67
C ASN A 603 28.57 4.53 17.16
N GLY A 604 29.55 4.27 18.02
CA GLY A 604 30.77 3.54 17.62
C GLY A 604 31.75 4.35 16.74
N LEU A 605 31.37 5.56 16.31
CA LEU A 605 32.25 6.52 15.66
C LEU A 605 32.36 7.77 16.55
N ALA A 606 33.56 8.33 16.63
CA ALA A 606 33.79 9.61 17.28
C ALA A 606 33.65 10.74 16.27
N PHE A 607 32.98 11.81 16.67
CA PHE A 607 32.85 13.02 15.88
C PHE A 607 34.14 13.84 15.93
N ALA A 608 34.72 14.12 14.77
CA ALA A 608 36.01 14.81 14.63
C ALA A 608 35.91 16.18 13.94
N GLY A 609 34.69 16.72 13.82
CA GLY A 609 34.41 18.10 13.41
C GLY A 609 33.58 18.19 12.13
N TRP A 610 32.99 19.36 11.91
CA TRP A 610 32.30 19.72 10.67
C TRP A 610 33.27 20.36 9.68
N TYR A 611 33.12 20.06 8.39
CA TYR A 611 33.96 20.57 7.31
C TYR A 611 33.11 21.06 6.14
N THR A 612 33.61 22.07 5.42
CA THR A 612 32.95 22.62 4.21
C THR A 612 33.40 21.94 2.92
N ASP A 613 34.37 21.02 3.01
CA ASP A 613 34.94 20.28 1.90
C ASP A 613 35.02 18.78 2.20
N SER A 614 34.83 17.94 1.18
CA SER A 614 34.92 16.48 1.30
C SER A 614 36.35 15.97 1.53
N THR A 615 37.37 16.81 1.30
CA THR A 615 38.77 16.50 1.62
C THR A 615 39.14 16.78 3.08
N LEU A 616 38.19 17.26 3.90
CA LEU A 616 38.33 17.47 5.33
C LEU A 616 39.48 18.42 5.72
N SER A 617 39.70 19.45 4.90
CA SER A 617 40.80 20.41 5.04
C SER A 617 40.37 21.77 5.62
N LYS A 618 39.08 22.10 5.55
CA LYS A 618 38.49 23.37 5.97
C LYS A 618 37.41 23.15 7.04
N PRO A 619 37.76 23.22 8.33
CA PRO A 619 36.79 23.19 9.41
C PRO A 619 35.70 24.25 9.23
N ALA A 620 34.46 23.89 9.53
CA ALA A 620 33.32 24.77 9.39
C ALA A 620 33.35 25.90 10.44
N GLN A 621 32.80 27.05 10.06
CA GLN A 621 32.51 28.17 10.97
C GLN A 621 31.00 28.31 11.15
N GLN A 622 30.55 28.81 12.30
CA GLN A 622 29.11 28.98 12.60
C GLN A 622 28.36 29.64 11.44
N GLY A 623 27.24 29.04 11.01
CA GLY A 623 26.47 29.51 9.85
C GLY A 623 26.95 29.02 8.47
N SER A 624 28.04 28.25 8.40
CA SER A 624 28.45 27.56 7.15
C SER A 624 27.32 26.67 6.63
N LYS A 625 27.16 26.60 5.30
CA LYS A 625 26.13 25.80 4.63
C LYS A 625 26.69 24.49 4.08
N ASP A 626 25.81 23.49 3.95
CA ASP A 626 26.09 22.17 3.38
C ASP A 626 27.38 21.52 3.94
N VAL A 627 27.54 21.57 5.26
CA VAL A 627 28.72 21.03 5.93
C VAL A 627 28.62 19.52 6.09
N VAL A 628 29.76 18.84 6.00
CA VAL A 628 29.89 17.38 6.16
C VAL A 628 30.59 17.03 7.47
N ALA A 629 30.15 15.95 8.12
CA ALA A 629 30.75 15.48 9.35
C ALA A 629 32.01 14.64 9.07
N TYR A 630 33.10 14.92 9.78
CA TYR A 630 34.22 13.98 9.87
C TYR A 630 33.99 13.04 11.04
N LEU A 631 33.89 11.74 10.74
CA LEU A 631 33.76 10.67 11.73
C LEU A 631 34.95 9.73 11.63
N ILE A 632 35.48 9.30 12.77
CA ILE A 632 36.57 8.32 12.86
C ILE A 632 36.21 7.22 13.86
N PRO A 633 36.77 6.00 13.74
CA PRO A 633 36.58 4.96 14.75
C PRO A 633 36.99 5.43 16.14
N VAL A 634 36.22 5.07 17.16
CA VAL A 634 36.45 5.52 18.56
C VAL A 634 37.87 5.22 19.03
N GLU A 635 38.39 4.03 18.71
CA GLU A 635 39.74 3.59 19.05
C GLU A 635 40.86 4.38 18.37
N GLN A 636 40.54 5.15 17.33
CA GLN A 636 41.45 6.11 16.67
C GLN A 636 41.26 7.53 17.20
N ALA A 637 40.19 7.81 17.93
CA ALA A 637 39.85 9.12 18.44
C ALA A 637 40.36 9.35 19.85
N TYR A 638 40.08 8.42 20.77
CA TYR A 638 40.46 8.53 22.18
C TYR A 638 40.54 7.17 22.86
N LYS A 639 41.13 7.14 24.06
CA LYS A 639 41.10 6.01 24.99
C LYS A 639 40.59 6.47 26.35
N ILE A 640 39.75 5.64 26.97
CA ILE A 640 39.36 5.71 28.39
C ILE A 640 39.76 4.38 29.01
N GLN A 641 40.57 4.40 30.06
CA GLN A 641 41.05 3.20 30.71
C GLN A 641 40.82 3.28 32.22
N PHE A 642 40.06 2.33 32.75
CA PHE A 642 39.97 2.13 34.19
C PHE A 642 41.23 1.42 34.70
N LEU A 643 41.87 2.00 35.71
CA LEU A 643 43.09 1.47 36.32
C LEU A 643 42.79 0.64 37.59
N GLY A 644 41.58 0.73 38.13
CA GLY A 644 41.17 -0.01 39.32
C GLY A 644 40.69 0.87 40.47
N GLY A 645 40.25 0.19 41.53
CA GLY A 645 39.92 0.79 42.81
C GLY A 645 41.13 0.76 43.76
N SER A 646 41.30 1.80 44.57
CA SER A 646 42.38 1.87 45.57
C SER A 646 41.90 2.59 46.83
N LEU A 647 42.59 2.37 47.95
CA LEU A 647 42.35 3.10 49.20
C LEU A 647 43.44 4.16 49.38
N ARG A 648 43.06 5.37 49.80
CA ARG A 648 44.05 6.41 50.12
C ARG A 648 44.72 6.10 51.45
N VAL A 649 46.05 5.97 51.39
CA VAL A 649 46.92 5.75 52.56
C VAL A 649 47.74 7.01 52.90
N ASP A 650 47.59 8.06 52.11
CA ASP A 650 48.21 9.38 52.25
C ASP A 650 47.42 10.33 53.17
N THR A 651 46.35 9.82 53.80
CA THR A 651 45.57 10.47 54.85
C THR A 651 45.68 9.67 56.16
N PRO A 652 45.42 10.26 57.34
CA PRO A 652 45.42 9.51 58.61
C PRO A 652 44.61 8.21 58.51
N GLN A 653 45.27 7.09 58.84
CA GLN A 653 44.72 5.75 58.69
C GLN A 653 43.82 5.42 59.89
N VAL A 654 42.61 5.98 59.87
CA VAL A 654 41.55 5.66 60.84
C VAL A 654 40.81 4.43 60.33
N LYS A 655 40.53 3.44 61.19
CA LYS A 655 39.87 2.19 60.75
C LYS A 655 38.36 2.36 60.54
N ASP A 656 37.73 3.28 61.27
CA ASP A 656 36.27 3.52 61.21
C ASP A 656 35.80 4.31 59.96
N THR A 657 36.73 4.91 59.20
CA THR A 657 36.42 5.59 57.93
C THR A 657 37.46 5.28 56.85
N ALA A 658 37.04 5.21 55.60
CA ALA A 658 37.92 4.92 54.46
C ALA A 658 37.71 5.88 53.30
N ASN A 659 38.75 6.06 52.51
CA ASN A 659 38.75 6.91 51.32
C ASN A 659 38.90 6.02 50.07
N LEU A 660 37.78 5.73 49.40
CA LEU A 660 37.75 4.87 48.20
C LEU A 660 38.00 5.71 46.95
N ARG A 661 39.01 5.30 46.15
CA ARG A 661 39.38 5.98 44.90
C ARG A 661 39.14 5.08 43.69
N PHE A 662 38.49 5.64 42.67
CA PHE A 662 38.39 5.08 41.33
C PHE A 662 39.36 5.82 40.41
N SER A 663 40.35 5.10 39.88
CA SER A 663 41.41 5.70 39.08
C SER A 663 41.19 5.40 37.60
N TYR A 664 41.22 6.44 36.77
CA TYR A 664 41.10 6.34 35.33
C TYR A 664 42.24 7.10 34.65
N ARG A 665 42.54 6.73 33.41
CA ARG A 665 43.38 7.54 32.53
C ARG A 665 42.76 7.65 31.14
N THR A 666 42.87 8.82 30.51
CA THR A 666 42.31 9.11 29.20
C THR A 666 43.38 9.65 28.25
N LYS A 667 43.22 9.43 26.95
CA LYS A 667 44.16 9.97 25.95
C LYS A 667 43.43 10.31 24.66
N MET A 668 43.70 11.49 24.11
CA MET A 668 43.29 11.81 22.74
C MET A 668 44.28 11.19 21.76
N LEU A 669 43.75 10.49 20.76
CA LEU A 669 44.52 9.83 19.70
C LEU A 669 44.34 10.55 18.35
N GLY A 670 43.18 11.17 18.13
CA GLY A 670 42.92 11.97 16.94
C GLY A 670 43.79 13.23 16.93
N LYS A 671 44.60 13.41 15.88
CA LYS A 671 45.60 14.49 15.78
C LYS A 671 45.07 15.90 16.07
N ASN A 672 43.80 16.16 15.77
CA ASN A 672 43.20 17.49 15.91
C ASN A 672 42.10 17.55 16.97
N LEU A 673 41.96 16.52 17.81
CA LEU A 673 41.02 16.51 18.93
C LEU A 673 41.73 16.97 20.20
N GLN A 674 41.09 17.87 20.97
CA GLN A 674 41.69 18.44 22.17
C GLN A 674 40.93 17.99 23.41
N TYR A 675 41.63 17.43 24.41
CA TYR A 675 41.05 17.16 25.72
C TYR A 675 40.52 18.46 26.35
N GLN A 676 39.29 18.47 26.85
CA GLN A 676 38.73 19.60 27.60
C GLN A 676 38.59 19.26 29.09
N SER A 677 37.89 18.18 29.41
CA SER A 677 37.60 17.82 30.79
C SER A 677 37.24 16.34 30.92
N ALA A 678 37.17 15.88 32.16
CA ALA A 678 36.57 14.60 32.51
C ALA A 678 35.59 14.79 33.67
N GLY A 679 34.67 13.83 33.82
CA GLY A 679 33.73 13.80 34.94
C GLY A 679 33.30 12.38 35.26
N TRP A 680 32.32 12.25 36.15
CA TRP A 680 31.73 10.99 36.55
C TRP A 680 30.24 11.14 36.84
N SER A 681 29.48 10.12 36.49
CA SER A 681 28.17 9.84 37.09
C SER A 681 28.33 8.62 38.01
N TYR A 682 27.83 8.69 39.24
CA TYR A 682 27.95 7.58 40.19
C TYR A 682 26.72 7.39 41.08
N THR A 683 26.47 6.15 41.48
CA THR A 683 25.32 5.74 42.29
C THR A 683 25.80 5.09 43.57
N ILE A 684 25.29 5.58 44.70
CA ILE A 684 25.44 4.92 46.00
C ILE A 684 24.10 4.24 46.34
N PRO A 685 24.06 2.88 46.39
CA PRO A 685 22.86 2.14 46.72
C PRO A 685 22.18 2.64 48.00
N GLY A 686 20.86 2.85 47.95
CA GLY A 686 20.08 3.34 49.10
C GLY A 686 20.14 4.85 49.35
N ILE A 687 20.91 5.62 48.56
CA ILE A 687 21.00 7.08 48.68
C ILE A 687 20.44 7.75 47.42
N ASN A 688 21.30 8.09 46.44
CA ASN A 688 20.96 8.87 45.24
C ASN A 688 22.01 8.66 44.12
N ASN A 689 21.73 9.21 42.94
CA ASN A 689 22.68 9.39 41.85
C ASN A 689 23.37 10.75 41.96
N PHE A 690 24.66 10.81 41.65
CA PHE A 690 25.49 11.99 41.78
C PHE A 690 26.34 12.20 40.51
N ASP A 691 26.71 13.45 40.24
CA ASP A 691 27.66 13.82 39.20
C ASP A 691 28.86 14.56 39.80
N ALA A 692 30.05 14.34 39.24
CA ALA A 692 31.27 15.01 39.65
C ALA A 692 32.14 15.39 38.43
N THR A 693 32.90 16.48 38.54
CA THR A 693 33.89 16.88 37.53
C THR A 693 35.30 16.62 38.05
N ALA A 694 36.19 16.17 37.17
CA ALA A 694 37.59 15.96 37.50
C ALA A 694 38.26 17.26 37.95
N LYS A 695 38.98 17.16 39.07
CA LYS A 695 39.81 18.24 39.62
C LYS A 695 41.25 17.75 39.65
N ASN A 696 42.19 18.62 39.28
CA ASN A 696 43.64 18.36 39.27
C ASN A 696 44.08 17.16 38.41
N PRO A 697 43.69 17.07 37.12
CA PRO A 697 44.25 16.06 36.23
C PRO A 697 45.75 16.28 36.02
N TYR A 698 46.51 15.20 35.87
CA TYR A 698 47.93 15.26 35.45
C TYR A 698 48.16 14.34 34.27
N THR A 699 49.21 14.59 33.50
CA THR A 699 49.59 13.74 32.35
C THR A 699 50.71 12.80 32.75
N ASP A 700 50.54 11.49 32.51
CA ASP A 700 51.56 10.48 32.76
C ASP A 700 52.63 10.45 31.66
N THR A 701 53.69 9.65 31.86
CA THR A 701 54.81 9.52 30.92
C THR A 701 54.42 8.91 29.57
N GLU A 702 53.29 8.20 29.51
CA GLU A 702 52.72 7.64 28.27
C GLU A 702 51.80 8.65 27.56
N GLY A 703 51.64 9.86 28.10
CA GLY A 703 50.80 10.92 27.55
C GLY A 703 49.31 10.73 27.81
N TYR A 704 48.91 9.94 28.81
CA TYR A 704 47.53 9.88 29.28
C TYR A 704 47.26 10.91 30.37
N THR A 705 46.10 11.53 30.33
CA THR A 705 45.56 12.35 31.42
C THR A 705 44.93 11.43 32.49
N VAL A 706 45.55 11.38 33.66
CA VAL A 706 45.06 10.60 34.80
C VAL A 706 44.04 11.41 35.60
N ASN A 707 42.90 10.79 35.90
CA ASN A 707 41.76 11.38 36.58
C ASN A 707 41.28 10.46 37.70
N ASN A 708 41.02 11.01 38.89
CA ASN A 708 40.63 10.22 40.06
C ASN A 708 39.33 10.74 40.66
N LEU A 709 38.35 9.85 40.84
CA LEU A 709 37.20 10.08 41.71
C LEU A 709 37.54 9.54 43.09
N VAL A 710 37.49 10.38 44.12
CA VAL A 710 37.75 9.98 45.51
C VAL A 710 36.49 10.21 46.33
N LEU A 711 35.97 9.14 46.91
CA LEU A 711 34.87 9.16 47.87
C LEU A 711 35.49 9.17 49.27
N THR A 712 35.41 10.30 49.94
CA THR A 712 36.06 10.51 51.23
C THR A 712 35.15 10.15 52.40
N ASN A 713 35.73 9.69 53.50
CA ASN A 713 35.05 9.39 54.76
C ASN A 713 33.88 8.40 54.61
N VAL A 714 34.06 7.35 53.79
CA VAL A 714 33.12 6.23 53.75
C VAL A 714 33.07 5.61 55.14
N PRO A 715 31.91 5.51 55.81
CA PRO A 715 31.83 4.95 57.15
C PRO A 715 31.85 3.41 57.12
N LYS A 716 32.34 2.80 58.20
CA LYS A 716 32.54 1.34 58.31
C LYS A 716 31.29 0.47 58.08
N ASP A 717 30.10 0.99 58.39
CA ASP A 717 28.81 0.32 58.11
C ASP A 717 28.47 0.28 56.61
N GLN A 718 29.18 1.04 55.78
CA GLN A 718 29.01 1.10 54.32
C GLN A 718 30.15 0.44 53.56
N TYR A 719 31.10 -0.24 54.23
CA TYR A 719 32.25 -0.83 53.54
C TYR A 719 31.91 -1.95 52.55
N ASP A 720 30.73 -2.58 52.69
CA ASP A 720 30.21 -3.54 51.72
C ASP A 720 29.44 -2.92 50.55
N THR A 721 29.05 -1.65 50.67
CA THR A 721 28.23 -0.96 49.68
C THR A 721 29.02 -0.79 48.38
N ALA A 722 28.57 -1.46 47.31
CA ALA A 722 29.20 -1.41 46.01
C ALA A 722 28.79 -0.15 45.25
N ILE A 723 29.72 0.79 45.11
CA ILE A 723 29.48 2.09 44.48
C ILE A 723 29.73 1.94 42.98
N ARG A 724 28.73 2.31 42.18
CA ARG A 724 28.78 2.23 40.72
C ARG A 724 29.23 3.57 40.16
N VAL A 725 30.23 3.57 39.29
CA VAL A 725 30.89 4.76 38.76
C VAL A 725 31.08 4.61 37.26
N ARG A 726 30.77 5.68 36.53
CA ARG A 726 31.05 5.80 35.11
C ARG A 726 31.75 7.11 34.80
N MET A 727 32.89 7.06 34.14
CA MET A 727 33.62 8.25 33.71
C MET A 727 33.03 8.86 32.43
N SER A 728 33.05 10.19 32.33
CA SER A 728 32.86 10.94 31.10
C SER A 728 34.15 11.65 30.67
N LEU A 729 34.37 11.79 29.36
CA LEU A 729 35.45 12.52 28.72
C LEU A 729 34.83 13.56 27.78
N THR A 730 35.25 14.82 27.90
CA THR A 730 34.85 15.88 26.97
C THR A 730 36.05 16.33 26.16
N TYR A 731 35.89 16.42 24.84
CA TYR A 731 36.91 16.92 23.91
C TYR A 731 36.34 17.96 22.95
N LYS A 732 37.23 18.78 22.38
CA LYS A 732 36.93 19.80 21.37
C LYS A 732 37.44 19.37 20.00
N THR A 733 36.62 19.58 18.98
CA THR A 733 36.97 19.35 17.57
C THR A 733 37.51 20.64 16.89
N PRO A 734 38.11 20.55 15.69
CA PRO A 734 38.73 21.70 15.01
C PRO A 734 37.78 22.84 14.63
N ASP A 735 36.53 22.54 14.32
CA ASP A 735 35.44 23.50 14.08
C ASP A 735 34.92 24.13 15.38
N GLY A 736 35.43 23.69 16.53
CA GLY A 736 35.12 24.25 17.84
C GLY A 736 34.00 23.56 18.59
N THR A 737 33.39 22.51 18.03
CA THR A 737 32.33 21.73 18.67
C THR A 737 32.87 20.95 19.88
N SER A 738 32.15 21.00 21.00
CA SER A 738 32.45 20.21 22.20
C SER A 738 31.65 18.91 22.19
N VAL A 739 32.32 17.79 22.48
CA VAL A 739 31.72 16.45 22.48
C VAL A 739 32.02 15.76 23.81
N THR A 740 30.99 15.26 24.49
CA THR A 740 31.13 14.44 25.70
C THR A 740 30.79 12.99 25.39
N VAL A 741 31.69 12.09 25.78
CA VAL A 741 31.58 10.63 25.64
C VAL A 741 31.73 9.96 27.00
N PHE A 742 31.19 8.76 27.17
CA PHE A 742 31.23 8.02 28.44
C PHE A 742 32.03 6.72 28.30
N ASP A 743 32.62 6.25 29.40
CA ASP A 743 33.18 4.91 29.47
C ASP A 743 32.06 3.89 29.16
N PRO A 744 32.21 3.01 28.15
CA PRO A 744 31.20 2.00 27.87
C PRO A 744 30.96 1.03 29.05
N VAL A 745 31.91 0.87 29.96
CA VAL A 745 31.81 -0.06 31.09
C VAL A 745 31.59 0.70 32.40
N GLU A 746 30.45 0.47 33.05
CA GLU A 746 30.23 0.91 34.43
C GLU A 746 31.11 0.09 35.38
N GLN A 747 31.90 0.77 36.21
CA GLN A 747 32.75 0.13 37.19
C GLN A 747 32.03 0.10 38.54
N SER A 748 32.25 -0.96 39.33
CA SER A 748 31.66 -1.08 40.67
C SER A 748 32.69 -1.56 41.67
N ARG A 749 32.86 -0.85 42.79
CA ARG A 749 33.76 -1.24 43.88
C ARG A 749 33.18 -0.85 45.24
N SER A 750 33.44 -1.68 46.26
CA SER A 750 33.26 -1.34 47.68
C SER A 750 34.61 -1.25 48.40
N VAL A 751 34.63 -0.68 49.61
CA VAL A 751 35.85 -0.62 50.44
C VAL A 751 36.34 -2.04 50.76
N ASN A 752 35.44 -2.95 51.14
CA ASN A 752 35.80 -4.34 51.45
C ASN A 752 36.35 -5.11 50.25
N GLN A 753 35.81 -4.87 49.04
CA GLN A 753 36.34 -5.49 47.83
C GLN A 753 37.79 -5.06 47.56
N VAL A 754 38.06 -3.77 47.67
CA VAL A 754 39.41 -3.23 47.46
C VAL A 754 40.36 -3.67 48.58
N ALA A 755 39.92 -3.63 49.84
CA ALA A 755 40.73 -4.07 50.99
C ALA A 755 41.12 -5.56 50.90
N LYS A 756 40.18 -6.44 50.52
CA LYS A 756 40.48 -7.87 50.28
C LYS A 756 41.54 -8.05 49.20
N ALA A 757 41.41 -7.34 48.08
CA ALA A 757 42.38 -7.40 46.99
C ALA A 757 43.77 -6.95 47.46
N ILE A 758 43.85 -5.89 48.27
CA ILE A 758 45.11 -5.38 48.83
C ILE A 758 45.78 -6.40 49.77
N VAL A 759 45.03 -7.03 50.67
CA VAL A 759 45.58 -8.05 51.60
C VAL A 759 46.15 -9.23 50.83
N GLN A 760 45.49 -9.64 49.75
CA GLN A 760 45.87 -10.77 48.90
C GLN A 760 47.02 -10.46 47.94
N ASP A 761 47.37 -9.19 47.72
CA ASP A 761 48.38 -8.79 46.76
C ASP A 761 49.80 -9.03 47.31
N GLY A 762 50.58 -9.91 46.67
CA GLY A 762 51.95 -10.24 47.07
C GLY A 762 52.95 -9.09 46.96
N THR A 763 52.61 -8.02 46.24
CA THR A 763 53.51 -6.88 45.94
C THR A 763 53.31 -5.68 46.87
N VAL A 764 52.24 -5.68 47.67
CA VAL A 764 51.90 -4.57 48.56
C VAL A 764 52.64 -4.70 49.91
N SER A 765 53.16 -3.58 50.43
CA SER A 765 53.86 -3.53 51.72
C SER A 765 52.99 -3.96 52.91
N GLY A 766 53.63 -4.50 53.96
CA GLY A 766 52.95 -4.93 55.19
C GLY A 766 52.07 -3.85 55.82
N VAL A 767 52.55 -2.60 55.88
CA VAL A 767 51.80 -1.46 56.45
C VAL A 767 50.45 -1.24 55.75
N VAL A 768 50.44 -1.33 54.41
CA VAL A 768 49.20 -1.14 53.62
C VAL A 768 48.26 -2.33 53.77
N LYS A 769 48.82 -3.54 53.92
CA LYS A 769 48.03 -4.75 54.22
C LYS A 769 47.40 -4.67 55.60
N ASP A 770 48.14 -4.22 56.61
CA ASP A 770 47.63 -4.07 57.98
C ASP A 770 46.48 -3.05 58.05
N TYR A 771 46.60 -1.95 57.30
CA TYR A 771 45.52 -0.99 57.16
C TYR A 771 44.29 -1.64 56.50
N ALA A 772 44.46 -2.29 55.35
CA ALA A 772 43.38 -2.95 54.64
C ALA A 772 42.71 -4.05 55.47
N GLN A 773 43.50 -4.89 56.16
CA GLN A 773 43.00 -5.90 57.08
C GLN A 773 42.22 -5.26 58.23
N GLY A 774 42.72 -4.16 58.79
CA GLY A 774 42.02 -3.40 59.82
C GLY A 774 40.65 -2.88 59.37
N LEU A 775 40.46 -2.52 58.10
CA LEU A 775 39.16 -2.15 57.56
C LEU A 775 38.21 -3.35 57.45
N LEU A 776 38.73 -4.52 57.06
CA LEU A 776 37.96 -5.76 57.00
C LEU A 776 37.51 -6.20 58.40
N ASP A 777 38.38 -6.08 59.40
CA ASP A 777 38.10 -6.49 60.77
C ASP A 777 36.99 -5.63 61.40
N VAL A 778 37.07 -4.29 61.25
CA VAL A 778 36.03 -3.39 61.79
C VAL A 778 34.70 -3.52 61.06
N SER A 779 34.71 -3.87 59.77
CA SER A 779 33.49 -4.16 59.02
C SER A 779 32.89 -5.50 59.45
N ALA A 780 33.71 -6.52 59.69
CA ALA A 780 33.27 -7.81 60.18
C ALA A 780 32.66 -7.72 61.59
N ALA A 781 33.21 -6.87 62.46
CA ALA A 781 32.71 -6.65 63.82
C ALA A 781 31.32 -5.97 63.90
N LEU A 782 30.80 -5.46 62.77
CA LEU A 782 29.45 -4.91 62.67
C LEU A 782 28.40 -5.94 62.23
N ARG A 783 28.83 -7.12 61.80
CA ARG A 783 27.97 -8.25 61.42
C ARG A 783 27.87 -9.24 62.57
#